data_AF-A0A7Y2T967-F1
#
_entry.id   AF-A0A7Y2T967-F1
#
_cell.length_a   1.000
_cell.length_b   1.000
_cell.length_c   1.000
_cell.angle_alpha   90.00
_cell.angle_beta   90.00
_cell.angle_gamma   90.00
#
_symmetry.space_group_name_H-M   'P 1'
#
loop_
_entity.id
_entity.type
_entity.pdbx_description
1 polymer ?
#
loop_
_entity_poly.entity_id
_entity_poly.type
_entity_poly.pdbx_seq_one_letter_code
_entity_poly.pdbx_strand_id
1 'polypeptide(L)'
;MKYSSSVNTKQVLVLLTLLLALPVTSHAQRKGKGNKAQPEKANSSRSRVSADIDRRAKHLYDKAMELMEYKQYERGLTMLNTVVRDNQGSTLAHMAHMSMGKHYLGLHKNKEALSHFLLLTRLLAPEPGEKQSETAQELYHEALFQAGFSQYQAGQYSACFPLFRRLTEVAGKTKWANKAYYYIGMSHYNLKNWNKAIDSLSLVGTEVEDAGEELGRIEIGQRFYAKIVDADVPVMRKLDQPVTAKITVSSGDTEIITGVPVAGKKHEMLASAPTALGDAKPGDGVLQMIGGDTLTVTYLDDSTMDGKKGVPRTGKVRAVSTGTVGFFLGDYSTPAYIAYPGQPQVLMLRDADLDKTAGAEKVTLTVTSRYKVEAQADAESESTIDIFALEDDEKDVWKERDSITVTLVEISEGPEIRTGIFMGKIKLAPTEQGVEPDQSDAILHTDELDELRVTYTDDVHLYGDDPRESDATIKVSGSVNSGVSADQYVVFDALLKARKSSVEAEALNGLGGIYKDMGLDQRASLRAKEALAKIDPIIINRKKLPGDLVENSFKLKWESELLKSDYQAATSTCLAFNRLYPESVLADQALMTLGRSLADKGDFQKSVESYQRVLQLQNPISAAEAQFRIGEVLQKQAEESIKASDQHNSKWGKAGISPATALQKAMGGAIAAYRKTYETYPESSFAAESLGRVVRHYVNTENFSMAADLLDSVFSDYPDAAFLDEMLLLWSNVGYRMGDNEIAKAKLRQLITDYPSSKHITEARQKLAGIEAESANSNGE
;
A
#
# COMPACT_ATOMS: atom_id res chain seq x y z
N MET A 1 16.97 -62.40 -30.94
CA MET A 1 16.79 -63.39 -32.03
C MET A 1 15.46 -64.10 -31.77
N LYS A 2 14.40 -63.75 -32.51
CA LYS A 2 13.83 -64.53 -33.66
C LYS A 2 13.11 -65.80 -33.14
N TYR A 3 11.80 -66.06 -33.30
CA TYR A 3 10.86 -65.95 -34.43
C TYR A 3 9.40 -65.87 -33.87
N SER A 4 8.48 -65.09 -34.49
CA SER A 4 7.30 -65.51 -35.33
C SER A 4 6.36 -66.55 -34.68
N SER A 5 5.04 -66.56 -34.83
CA SER A 5 4.11 -66.06 -35.85
C SER A 5 2.65 -66.29 -35.39
N SER A 6 1.81 -65.29 -35.56
CA SER A 6 0.42 -65.28 -36.08
C SER A 6 -0.58 -66.45 -35.88
N VAL A 7 -1.80 -66.05 -35.45
CA VAL A 7 -3.18 -66.55 -35.74
C VAL A 7 -3.66 -67.83 -35.02
N ASN A 8 -4.66 -67.76 -34.14
CA ASN A 8 -6.10 -67.85 -34.50
C ASN A 8 -7.04 -67.97 -33.26
N THR A 9 -8.26 -67.46 -33.45
CA THR A 9 -9.56 -67.91 -32.89
C THR A 9 -9.98 -67.68 -31.43
N LYS A 10 -11.21 -67.12 -31.36
CA LYS A 10 -12.31 -67.27 -30.39
C LYS A 10 -12.47 -66.22 -29.28
N GLN A 11 -13.44 -65.35 -29.54
CA GLN A 11 -14.56 -64.97 -28.65
C GLN A 11 -14.45 -65.45 -27.20
N VAL A 12 -14.45 -64.52 -26.25
CA VAL A 12 -15.58 -64.22 -25.35
C VAL A 12 -15.11 -63.14 -24.37
N LEU A 13 -15.99 -62.17 -24.21
CA LEU A 13 -15.92 -60.95 -23.41
C LEU A 13 -15.72 -61.26 -21.91
N VAL A 14 -14.63 -60.81 -21.30
CA VAL A 14 -14.49 -60.69 -19.83
C VAL A 14 -13.82 -59.36 -19.48
N LEU A 15 -14.55 -58.57 -18.69
CA LEU A 15 -14.18 -57.30 -18.06
C LEU A 15 -13.15 -57.49 -16.95
N LEU A 16 -12.08 -56.67 -16.97
CA LEU A 16 -11.29 -56.06 -15.86
C LEU A 16 -9.97 -55.61 -16.52
N THR A 17 -9.43 -54.40 -16.44
CA THR A 17 -9.33 -53.41 -15.36
C THR A 17 -8.85 -52.07 -15.95
N LEU A 18 -9.04 -51.03 -15.14
CA LEU A 18 -8.15 -49.88 -14.93
C LEU A 18 -8.54 -48.51 -15.53
N LEU A 19 -9.05 -47.68 -14.61
CA LEU A 19 -8.83 -46.25 -14.38
C LEU A 19 -8.65 -45.33 -15.60
N LEU A 20 -9.63 -44.42 -15.75
CA LEU A 20 -9.44 -42.97 -15.75
C LEU A 20 -10.80 -42.31 -15.97
N ALA A 21 -11.29 -41.54 -14.99
CA ALA A 21 -12.23 -40.44 -15.22
C ALA A 21 -12.55 -39.70 -13.90
N LEU A 22 -12.17 -38.42 -13.86
CA LEU A 22 -12.96 -37.31 -13.28
C LEU A 22 -14.41 -37.31 -13.86
N PRO A 23 -15.37 -36.40 -13.56
CA PRO A 23 -15.47 -35.29 -12.60
C PRO A 23 -16.91 -35.19 -11.97
N VAL A 24 -17.22 -34.01 -11.43
CA VAL A 24 -18.54 -33.33 -11.37
C VAL A 24 -19.48 -33.63 -10.19
N THR A 25 -19.87 -32.51 -9.61
CA THR A 25 -20.89 -32.20 -8.61
C THR A 25 -22.30 -32.68 -8.95
N SER A 26 -23.03 -33.17 -7.95
CA SER A 26 -24.48 -32.94 -7.86
C SER A 26 -25.00 -33.10 -6.43
N HIS A 27 -25.78 -32.11 -6.00
CA HIS A 27 -26.67 -32.14 -4.84
C HIS A 27 -27.55 -33.41 -4.81
N ALA A 28 -27.64 -34.06 -3.65
CA ALA A 28 -28.79 -34.88 -3.31
C ALA A 28 -29.01 -34.94 -1.79
N GLN A 29 -30.10 -34.32 -1.38
CA GLN A 29 -30.72 -34.34 -0.06
C GLN A 29 -31.25 -35.75 0.24
N ARG A 30 -30.85 -36.38 1.35
CA ARG A 30 -31.61 -37.51 1.94
C ARG A 30 -31.52 -37.52 3.47
N LYS A 31 -32.69 -37.30 4.08
CA LYS A 31 -33.02 -37.55 5.49
C LYS A 31 -32.86 -39.04 5.83
N GLY A 32 -32.41 -39.33 7.05
CA GLY A 32 -32.68 -40.62 7.69
C GLY A 32 -31.84 -40.95 8.93
N LYS A 33 -32.41 -40.67 10.12
CA LYS A 33 -32.28 -41.39 11.41
C LYS A 33 -30.85 -41.52 11.97
N GLY A 34 -30.48 -40.83 13.04
CA GLY A 34 -31.10 -40.95 14.36
C GLY A 34 -30.30 -41.93 15.22
N ASN A 35 -29.19 -41.48 15.80
CA ASN A 35 -28.63 -42.09 17.00
C ASN A 35 -27.94 -41.01 17.85
N LYS A 36 -28.46 -40.84 19.08
CA LYS A 36 -27.90 -39.94 20.10
C LYS A 36 -26.67 -40.61 20.69
N ALA A 37 -25.50 -39.99 20.50
CA ALA A 37 -24.33 -40.20 21.35
C ALA A 37 -23.90 -38.84 21.91
N GLN A 38 -23.62 -38.80 23.22
CA GLN A 38 -23.19 -37.64 24.00
C GLN A 38 -21.88 -37.03 23.45
N PRO A 39 -21.61 -35.73 23.70
CA PRO A 39 -20.46 -35.05 23.13
C PRO A 39 -19.18 -35.47 23.86
N GLU A 40 -18.25 -36.10 23.15
CA GLU A 40 -16.86 -36.23 23.62
C GLU A 40 -16.17 -34.86 23.56
N LYS A 41 -15.66 -34.45 24.72
CA LYS A 41 -14.81 -33.28 24.92
C LYS A 41 -13.45 -33.50 24.22
N ALA A 42 -13.38 -33.22 22.93
CA ALA A 42 -12.13 -33.26 22.18
C ALA A 42 -12.07 -32.11 21.16
N ASN A 43 -12.14 -30.85 21.62
CA ASN A 43 -11.85 -29.69 20.76
C ASN A 43 -11.29 -28.46 21.49
N SER A 44 -10.97 -28.53 22.81
CA SER A 44 -10.44 -27.37 23.55
C SER A 44 -8.92 -27.21 23.44
N SER A 45 -8.16 -28.28 23.21
CA SER A 45 -6.68 -28.22 23.21
C SER A 45 -6.10 -27.56 21.95
N ARG A 46 -6.67 -27.82 20.77
CA ARG A 46 -6.21 -27.20 19.51
C ARG A 46 -6.51 -25.70 19.44
N SER A 47 -7.67 -25.26 19.95
CA SER A 47 -8.03 -23.83 19.95
C SER A 47 -7.23 -23.00 20.97
N ARG A 48 -6.82 -23.60 22.09
CA ARG A 48 -5.97 -22.93 23.09
C ARG A 48 -4.55 -22.72 22.57
N VAL A 49 -3.97 -23.72 21.89
CA VAL A 49 -2.61 -23.62 21.34
C VAL A 49 -2.54 -22.61 20.19
N SER A 50 -3.54 -22.53 19.31
CA SER A 50 -3.59 -21.48 18.27
C SER A 50 -3.74 -20.08 18.87
N ALA A 51 -4.59 -19.93 19.88
CA ALA A 51 -4.78 -18.64 20.56
C ALA A 51 -3.52 -18.18 21.33
N ASP A 52 -2.73 -19.09 21.89
CA ASP A 52 -1.45 -18.76 22.54
C ASP A 52 -0.37 -18.34 21.53
N ILE A 53 -0.29 -19.02 20.38
CA ILE A 53 0.63 -18.67 19.30
C ILE A 53 0.30 -17.26 18.76
N ASP A 54 -0.98 -16.96 18.54
CA ASP A 54 -1.41 -15.64 18.07
C ASP A 54 -1.13 -14.52 19.10
N ARG A 55 -1.22 -14.81 20.40
CA ARG A 55 -0.87 -13.86 21.47
C ARG A 55 0.63 -13.58 21.54
N ARG A 56 1.46 -14.62 21.47
CA ARG A 56 2.92 -14.47 21.47
C ARG A 56 3.39 -13.69 20.25
N ALA A 57 2.86 -14.01 19.06
CA ALA A 57 3.17 -13.30 17.83
C ALA A 57 2.77 -11.83 17.88
N LYS A 58 1.58 -11.53 18.43
CA LYS A 58 1.11 -10.16 18.63
C LYS A 58 2.01 -9.37 19.58
N HIS A 59 2.37 -9.96 20.72
CA HIS A 59 3.29 -9.34 21.67
C HIS A 59 4.67 -9.03 21.04
N LEU A 60 5.20 -9.96 20.24
CA LEU A 60 6.45 -9.75 19.51
C LEU A 60 6.35 -8.59 18.52
N TYR A 61 5.21 -8.48 17.82
CA TYR A 61 4.91 -7.36 16.92
C TYR A 61 4.82 -6.03 17.67
N ASP A 62 4.08 -5.98 18.77
CA ASP A 62 3.90 -4.76 19.57
C ASP A 62 5.25 -4.26 20.12
N LYS A 63 6.07 -5.16 20.69
CA LYS A 63 7.44 -4.83 21.14
C LYS A 63 8.33 -4.38 20.00
N ALA A 64 8.18 -4.96 18.81
CA ALA A 64 8.91 -4.51 17.63
C ALA A 64 8.51 -3.09 17.25
N MET A 65 7.23 -2.74 17.29
CA MET A 65 6.75 -1.38 17.04
C MET A 65 7.25 -0.38 18.08
N GLU A 66 7.24 -0.72 19.37
CA GLU A 66 7.85 0.10 20.43
C GLU A 66 9.34 0.40 20.12
N LEU A 67 10.10 -0.60 19.70
CA LEU A 67 11.51 -0.40 19.33
C LEU A 67 11.67 0.51 18.11
N MET A 68 10.76 0.44 17.14
CA MET A 68 10.74 1.35 15.98
C MET A 68 10.45 2.79 16.41
N GLU A 69 9.56 3.00 17.38
CA GLU A 69 9.27 4.30 17.98
C GLU A 69 10.46 4.84 18.77
N TYR A 70 11.17 3.98 19.50
CA TYR A 70 12.44 4.30 20.17
C TYR A 70 13.62 4.51 19.22
N LYS A 71 13.38 4.53 17.90
CA LYS A 71 14.40 4.67 16.85
C LYS A 71 15.48 3.58 16.89
N GLN A 72 15.21 2.46 17.58
CA GLN A 72 16.05 1.26 17.56
C GLN A 72 15.70 0.40 16.35
N TYR A 73 15.81 0.99 15.16
CA TYR A 73 15.29 0.41 13.92
C TYR A 73 15.86 -0.98 13.61
N GLU A 74 17.15 -1.21 13.85
CA GLU A 74 17.74 -2.54 13.60
C GLU A 74 17.09 -3.64 14.44
N ARG A 75 16.88 -3.39 15.75
CA ARG A 75 16.25 -4.36 16.65
C ARG A 75 14.77 -4.53 16.31
N GLY A 76 14.06 -3.43 16.08
CA GLY A 76 12.65 -3.46 15.64
C GLY A 76 12.46 -4.27 14.36
N LEU A 77 13.28 -4.03 13.33
CA LEU A 77 13.24 -4.77 12.07
C LEU A 77 13.57 -6.26 12.25
N THR A 78 14.54 -6.62 13.12
CA THR A 78 14.84 -8.04 13.38
C THR A 78 13.68 -8.77 14.03
N MET A 79 12.93 -8.09 14.91
CA MET A 79 11.73 -8.64 15.53
C MET A 79 10.58 -8.75 14.51
N LEU A 80 10.35 -7.72 13.69
CA LEU A 80 9.34 -7.77 12.63
C LEU A 80 9.61 -8.90 11.63
N ASN A 81 10.87 -9.10 11.21
CA ASN A 81 11.26 -10.24 10.37
C ASN A 81 10.96 -11.59 11.03
N THR A 82 11.12 -11.67 12.35
CA THR A 82 10.80 -12.89 13.10
C THR A 82 9.28 -13.13 13.12
N VAL A 83 8.46 -12.08 13.30
CA VAL A 83 6.99 -12.19 13.19
C VAL A 83 6.58 -12.75 11.83
N VAL A 84 7.12 -12.18 10.74
CA VAL A 84 6.84 -12.61 9.37
C VAL A 84 7.23 -14.07 9.18
N ARG A 85 8.45 -14.44 9.58
CA ARG A 85 8.98 -15.80 9.39
C ARG A 85 8.13 -16.85 10.09
N ASP A 86 7.74 -16.60 11.34
CA ASP A 86 7.11 -17.60 12.19
C ASP A 86 5.59 -17.66 11.99
N ASN A 87 4.98 -16.63 11.39
CA ASN A 87 3.53 -16.50 11.22
C ASN A 87 3.10 -16.22 9.77
N GLN A 88 3.76 -16.85 8.78
CA GLN A 88 3.45 -16.69 7.36
C GLN A 88 1.96 -16.89 7.05
N GLY A 89 1.38 -16.03 6.22
CA GLY A 89 -0.04 -16.00 5.86
C GLY A 89 -1.00 -15.49 6.93
N SER A 90 -0.52 -15.12 8.13
CA SER A 90 -1.35 -14.50 9.16
C SER A 90 -1.53 -13.00 8.94
N THR A 91 -2.59 -12.43 9.52
CA THR A 91 -2.79 -10.97 9.53
C THR A 91 -1.63 -10.23 10.19
N LEU A 92 -1.00 -10.81 11.22
CA LEU A 92 0.15 -10.24 11.90
C LEU A 92 1.39 -10.17 10.99
N ALA A 93 1.65 -11.20 10.19
CA ALA A 93 2.72 -11.16 9.18
C ALA A 93 2.46 -10.07 8.13
N HIS A 94 1.21 -9.92 7.69
CA HIS A 94 0.83 -8.85 6.77
C HIS A 94 1.04 -7.45 7.38
N MET A 95 0.67 -7.26 8.66
CA MET A 95 0.94 -6.01 9.38
C MET A 95 2.43 -5.75 9.55
N ALA A 96 3.23 -6.78 9.85
CA ALA A 96 4.69 -6.67 9.94
C ALA A 96 5.31 -6.22 8.60
N HIS A 97 4.90 -6.82 7.48
CA HIS A 97 5.31 -6.36 6.15
C HIS A 97 4.89 -4.92 5.85
N MET A 98 3.68 -4.52 6.26
CA MET A 98 3.19 -3.15 6.09
C MET A 98 4.08 -2.16 6.86
N SER A 99 4.41 -2.46 8.11
CA SER A 99 5.26 -1.63 8.97
C SER A 99 6.70 -1.54 8.45
N MET A 100 7.27 -2.64 7.98
CA MET A 100 8.59 -2.65 7.33
C MET A 100 8.59 -1.79 6.05
N GLY A 101 7.56 -1.94 5.20
CA GLY A 101 7.40 -1.14 3.99
C GLY A 101 7.32 0.36 4.29
N LYS A 102 6.52 0.76 5.29
CA LYS A 102 6.41 2.16 5.75
C LYS A 102 7.73 2.71 6.26
N HIS A 103 8.50 1.91 7.01
CA HIS A 103 9.82 2.32 7.47
C HIS A 103 10.78 2.60 6.30
N TYR A 104 10.86 1.70 5.32
CA TYR A 104 11.72 1.90 4.15
C TYR A 104 11.29 3.09 3.29
N LEU A 105 9.97 3.33 3.18
CA LEU A 105 9.42 4.49 2.50
C LEU A 105 9.85 5.80 3.19
N GLY A 106 9.84 5.83 4.53
CA GLY A 106 10.35 6.96 5.32
C GLY A 106 11.85 7.22 5.14
N LEU A 107 12.63 6.19 4.81
CA LEU A 107 14.06 6.29 4.47
C LEU A 107 14.32 6.63 2.99
N HIS A 108 13.30 6.91 2.18
CA HIS A 108 13.38 7.08 0.73
C HIS A 108 13.92 5.85 -0.03
N LYS A 109 13.90 4.67 0.60
CA LYS A 109 14.23 3.39 -0.01
C LYS A 109 13.01 2.83 -0.75
N ASN A 110 12.60 3.55 -1.80
CA ASN A 110 11.33 3.32 -2.49
C ASN A 110 11.24 1.93 -3.13
N LYS A 111 12.35 1.35 -3.60
CA LYS A 111 12.35 0.00 -4.23
C LYS A 111 12.06 -1.10 -3.21
N GLU A 112 12.70 -1.03 -2.06
CA GLU A 112 12.52 -1.95 -0.94
C GLU A 112 11.09 -1.83 -0.38
N ALA A 113 10.63 -0.60 -0.15
CA ALA A 113 9.26 -0.32 0.29
C ALA A 113 8.22 -0.89 -0.69
N LEU A 114 8.40 -0.62 -2.00
CA LEU A 114 7.50 -1.10 -3.04
C LEU A 114 7.39 -2.63 -3.04
N SER A 115 8.49 -3.36 -2.80
CA SER A 115 8.47 -4.82 -2.79
C SER A 115 7.57 -5.39 -1.69
N HIS A 116 7.60 -4.80 -0.49
CA HIS A 116 6.73 -5.21 0.61
C HIS A 116 5.26 -4.91 0.31
N PHE A 117 4.95 -3.73 -0.23
CA PHE A 117 3.57 -3.37 -0.55
C PHE A 117 3.02 -4.23 -1.70
N LEU A 118 3.79 -4.48 -2.76
CA LEU A 118 3.35 -5.35 -3.85
C LEU A 118 3.12 -6.79 -3.39
N LEU A 119 3.96 -7.31 -2.48
CA LEU A 119 3.71 -8.61 -1.86
C LEU A 119 2.34 -8.64 -1.18
N LEU A 120 2.02 -7.62 -0.37
CA LEU A 120 0.74 -7.51 0.31
C LEU A 120 -0.43 -7.39 -0.66
N THR A 121 -0.31 -6.61 -1.75
CA THR A 121 -1.36 -6.54 -2.77
C THR A 121 -1.65 -7.89 -3.42
N ARG A 122 -0.68 -8.80 -3.46
CA ARG A 122 -0.85 -10.16 -4.00
C ARG A 122 -1.43 -11.12 -2.97
N LEU A 123 -0.93 -11.10 -1.74
CA LEU A 123 -1.38 -11.97 -0.66
C LEU A 123 -2.81 -11.66 -0.20
N LEU A 124 -3.20 -10.39 -0.24
CA LEU A 124 -4.51 -9.91 0.22
C LEU A 124 -5.50 -9.65 -0.93
N ALA A 125 -5.18 -10.07 -2.16
CA ALA A 125 -6.08 -9.88 -3.30
C ALA A 125 -7.43 -10.58 -3.05
N PRO A 126 -8.58 -9.93 -3.30
CA PRO A 126 -9.89 -10.53 -3.08
C PRO A 126 -10.13 -11.71 -4.03
N GLU A 127 -10.43 -12.88 -3.47
CA GLU A 127 -10.83 -14.05 -4.26
C GLU A 127 -12.32 -13.98 -4.65
N PRO A 128 -12.68 -14.30 -5.90
CA PRO A 128 -14.08 -14.28 -6.33
C PRO A 128 -14.97 -15.21 -5.50
N GLY A 129 -15.93 -14.63 -4.77
CA GLY A 129 -16.93 -15.38 -3.99
C GLY A 129 -16.59 -15.59 -2.52
N GLU A 130 -15.44 -15.13 -2.03
CA GLU A 130 -15.06 -15.20 -0.62
C GLU A 130 -15.16 -13.81 0.05
N LYS A 131 -15.79 -13.74 1.23
CA LYS A 131 -15.86 -12.51 2.01
C LYS A 131 -14.61 -12.40 2.88
N GLN A 132 -13.72 -11.47 2.52
CA GLN A 132 -12.56 -11.13 3.33
C GLN A 132 -12.96 -10.44 4.64
N SER A 133 -12.11 -10.53 5.67
CA SER A 133 -12.29 -9.75 6.89
C SER A 133 -12.10 -8.26 6.62
N GLU A 134 -12.78 -7.42 7.40
CA GLU A 134 -12.66 -5.95 7.29
C GLU A 134 -11.20 -5.49 7.45
N THR A 135 -10.47 -6.10 8.38
CA THR A 135 -9.03 -5.86 8.58
C THR A 135 -8.17 -6.22 7.35
N ALA A 136 -8.47 -7.32 6.65
CA ALA A 136 -7.75 -7.72 5.46
C ALA A 136 -8.05 -6.79 4.28
N GLN A 137 -9.30 -6.34 4.16
CA GLN A 137 -9.71 -5.35 3.16
C GLN A 137 -9.02 -4.01 3.38
N GLU A 138 -8.98 -3.51 4.63
CA GLU A 138 -8.29 -2.25 4.92
C GLU A 138 -6.79 -2.35 4.63
N LEU A 139 -6.14 -3.46 5.02
CA LEU A 139 -4.73 -3.71 4.70
C LEU A 139 -4.49 -3.80 3.18
N TYR A 140 -5.40 -4.40 2.42
CA TYR A 140 -5.32 -4.47 0.96
C TYR A 140 -5.41 -3.08 0.32
N HIS A 141 -6.39 -2.27 0.75
CA HIS A 141 -6.57 -0.89 0.25
C HIS A 141 -5.36 -0.02 0.59
N GLU A 142 -4.85 -0.13 1.82
CA GLU A 142 -3.63 0.57 2.22
C GLU A 142 -2.42 0.10 1.40
N ALA A 143 -2.25 -1.21 1.19
CA ALA A 143 -1.12 -1.74 0.43
C ALA A 143 -1.11 -1.23 -1.02
N LEU A 144 -2.28 -1.20 -1.68
CA LEU A 144 -2.42 -0.62 -3.03
C LEU A 144 -2.02 0.86 -3.04
N PHE A 145 -2.51 1.62 -2.07
CA PHE A 145 -2.19 3.03 -1.95
C PHE A 145 -0.68 3.26 -1.75
N GLN A 146 -0.09 2.56 -0.78
CA GLN A 146 1.33 2.72 -0.43
C GLN A 146 2.25 2.25 -1.56
N ALA A 147 1.88 1.20 -2.30
CA ALA A 147 2.59 0.78 -3.50
C ALA A 147 2.60 1.88 -4.58
N GLY A 148 1.43 2.46 -4.88
CA GLY A 148 1.31 3.57 -5.84
C GLY A 148 2.07 4.81 -5.38
N PHE A 149 1.97 5.13 -4.10
CA PHE A 149 2.66 6.28 -3.51
C PHE A 149 4.19 6.11 -3.50
N SER A 150 4.71 4.91 -3.26
CA SER A 150 6.15 4.62 -3.36
C SER A 150 6.70 4.91 -4.77
N GLN A 151 5.93 4.56 -5.81
CA GLN A 151 6.31 4.88 -7.20
C GLN A 151 6.20 6.38 -7.51
N TYR A 152 5.18 7.06 -6.99
CA TYR A 152 5.05 8.50 -7.06
C TYR A 152 6.27 9.20 -6.43
N GLN A 153 6.67 8.77 -5.23
CA GLN A 153 7.83 9.31 -4.51
C GLN A 153 9.15 9.00 -5.22
N ALA A 154 9.22 7.90 -5.98
CA ALA A 154 10.34 7.58 -6.86
C ALA A 154 10.38 8.41 -8.15
N GLY A 155 9.41 9.31 -8.38
CA GLY A 155 9.27 10.10 -9.61
C GLY A 155 8.73 9.30 -10.80
N GLN A 156 8.27 8.07 -10.58
CA GLN A 156 7.72 7.19 -11.61
C GLN A 156 6.20 7.40 -11.75
N TYR A 157 5.80 8.62 -12.14
CA TYR A 157 4.39 9.03 -12.19
C TYR A 157 3.52 8.14 -13.09
N SER A 158 4.06 7.61 -14.19
CA SER A 158 3.30 6.71 -15.07
C SER A 158 3.06 5.33 -14.46
N ALA A 159 3.98 4.86 -13.60
CA ALA A 159 3.88 3.52 -13.01
C ALA A 159 2.79 3.45 -11.93
N CYS A 160 2.47 4.57 -11.27
CA CYS A 160 1.53 4.59 -10.15
C CYS A 160 0.04 4.46 -10.56
N PHE A 161 -0.30 4.80 -11.81
CA PHE A 161 -1.70 4.85 -12.27
C PHE A 161 -2.45 3.52 -12.14
N PRO A 162 -1.90 2.35 -12.54
CA PRO A 162 -2.61 1.08 -12.41
C PRO A 162 -2.96 0.74 -10.97
N LEU A 163 -2.04 1.02 -10.02
CA LEU A 163 -2.25 0.74 -8.60
C LEU A 163 -3.33 1.63 -7.99
N PHE A 164 -3.30 2.94 -8.30
CA PHE A 164 -4.33 3.87 -7.83
C PHE A 164 -5.69 3.62 -8.48
N ARG A 165 -5.73 3.24 -9.77
CA ARG A 165 -6.99 2.88 -10.44
C ARG A 165 -7.61 1.65 -9.85
N ARG A 166 -6.81 0.61 -9.62
CA ARG A 166 -7.28 -0.60 -8.95
C ARG A 166 -7.88 -0.27 -7.59
N LEU A 167 -7.24 0.64 -6.85
CA LEU A 167 -7.76 1.12 -5.58
C LEU A 167 -9.09 1.87 -5.72
N THR A 168 -9.26 2.72 -6.73
CA THR A 168 -10.54 3.42 -6.97
C THR A 168 -11.65 2.48 -7.46
N GLU A 169 -11.31 1.41 -8.17
CA GLU A 169 -12.26 0.39 -8.63
C GLU A 169 -12.76 -0.49 -7.47
N VAL A 170 -11.83 -0.94 -6.61
CA VAL A 170 -12.16 -1.84 -5.50
C VAL A 170 -12.71 -1.09 -4.30
N ALA A 171 -12.26 0.16 -4.07
CA ALA A 171 -12.50 0.90 -2.84
C ALA A 171 -12.95 2.35 -3.07
N GLY A 172 -13.72 2.63 -4.13
CA GLY A 172 -14.12 3.98 -4.57
C GLY A 172 -14.67 4.91 -3.47
N LYS A 173 -15.44 4.36 -2.53
CA LYS A 173 -16.06 5.12 -1.43
C LYS A 173 -15.16 5.33 -0.20
N THR A 174 -13.92 4.85 -0.21
CA THR A 174 -13.06 4.85 0.99
C THR A 174 -12.14 6.07 1.06
N LYS A 175 -11.58 6.34 2.26
CA LYS A 175 -10.50 7.34 2.45
C LYS A 175 -9.31 7.12 1.51
N TRP A 176 -9.05 5.87 1.11
CA TRP A 176 -7.95 5.50 0.24
C TRP A 176 -8.19 5.90 -1.22
N ALA A 177 -9.43 5.78 -1.72
CA ALA A 177 -9.77 6.22 -3.07
C ALA A 177 -9.68 7.75 -3.21
N ASN A 178 -10.13 8.51 -2.21
CA ASN A 178 -9.96 9.97 -2.22
C ASN A 178 -8.47 10.37 -2.30
N LYS A 179 -7.59 9.70 -1.54
CA LYS A 179 -6.15 9.91 -1.66
C LYS A 179 -5.64 9.46 -3.04
N ALA A 180 -6.13 8.36 -3.58
CA ALA A 180 -5.73 7.85 -4.89
C ALA A 180 -6.05 8.87 -6.01
N TYR A 181 -7.27 9.44 -6.05
CA TYR A 181 -7.64 10.48 -7.01
C TYR A 181 -6.71 11.70 -6.93
N TYR A 182 -6.34 12.11 -5.72
CA TYR A 182 -5.39 13.20 -5.52
C TYR A 182 -4.03 12.89 -6.15
N TYR A 183 -3.45 11.72 -5.86
CA TYR A 183 -2.15 11.35 -6.43
C TYR A 183 -2.19 11.03 -7.93
N ILE A 184 -3.31 10.52 -8.47
CA ILE A 184 -3.51 10.42 -9.93
C ILE A 184 -3.47 11.83 -10.56
N GLY A 185 -4.22 12.77 -9.98
CA GLY A 185 -4.23 14.16 -10.44
C GLY A 185 -2.85 14.83 -10.37
N MET A 186 -2.13 14.66 -9.25
CA MET A 186 -0.78 15.17 -9.08
C MET A 186 0.23 14.50 -10.02
N SER A 187 0.09 13.21 -10.30
CA SER A 187 0.90 12.52 -11.32
C SER A 187 0.68 13.11 -12.71
N HIS A 188 -0.56 13.36 -13.11
CA HIS A 188 -0.85 14.04 -14.38
C HIS A 188 -0.35 15.48 -14.41
N TYR A 189 -0.43 16.20 -13.30
CA TYR A 189 0.14 17.55 -13.16
C TYR A 189 1.66 17.53 -13.39
N ASN A 190 2.38 16.60 -12.77
CA ASN A 190 3.83 16.44 -12.94
C ASN A 190 4.20 16.03 -14.38
N LEU A 191 3.34 15.26 -15.05
CA LEU A 191 3.46 14.90 -16.46
C LEU A 191 3.01 16.00 -17.43
N LYS A 192 2.52 17.16 -16.92
CA LYS A 192 1.99 18.31 -17.69
C LYS A 192 0.72 18.01 -18.50
N ASN A 193 -0.02 16.98 -18.12
CA ASN A 193 -1.31 16.64 -18.71
C ASN A 193 -2.44 17.37 -17.97
N TRP A 194 -2.57 18.68 -18.19
CA TRP A 194 -3.44 19.56 -17.39
C TRP A 194 -4.91 19.16 -17.37
N ASN A 195 -5.49 18.77 -18.52
CA ASN A 195 -6.89 18.38 -18.60
C ASN A 195 -7.18 17.16 -17.71
N LYS A 196 -6.38 16.10 -17.84
CA LYS A 196 -6.51 14.88 -17.02
C LYS A 196 -6.25 15.14 -15.53
N ALA A 197 -5.34 16.06 -15.22
CA ALA A 197 -5.08 16.47 -13.84
C ALA A 197 -6.32 17.14 -13.22
N ILE A 198 -6.97 18.05 -13.95
CA ILE A 198 -8.20 18.72 -13.50
C ILE A 198 -9.31 17.69 -13.29
N ASP A 199 -9.52 16.79 -14.26
CA ASP A 199 -10.56 15.75 -14.16
C ASP A 199 -10.36 14.88 -12.91
N SER A 200 -9.14 14.41 -12.66
CA SER A 200 -8.83 13.55 -11.52
C SER A 200 -8.91 14.30 -10.18
N LEU A 201 -8.40 15.54 -10.12
CA LEU A 201 -8.45 16.36 -8.91
C LEU A 201 -9.88 16.78 -8.55
N SER A 202 -10.78 16.91 -9.53
CA SER A 202 -12.19 17.24 -9.30
C SER A 202 -12.97 16.13 -8.58
N LEU A 203 -12.48 14.89 -8.61
CA LEU A 203 -13.08 13.75 -7.93
C LEU A 203 -12.68 13.65 -6.45
N VAL A 204 -11.64 14.39 -6.02
CA VAL A 204 -11.13 14.35 -4.65
C VAL A 204 -12.18 14.88 -3.67
N GLY A 205 -12.60 14.05 -2.73
CA GLY A 205 -13.58 14.42 -1.71
C GLY A 205 -15.03 14.38 -2.17
N THR A 206 -15.30 13.86 -3.37
CA THR A 206 -16.68 13.71 -3.89
C THR A 206 -17.35 12.40 -3.46
N GLU A 207 -16.56 11.41 -3.02
CA GLU A 207 -17.06 10.13 -2.50
C GLU A 207 -16.94 10.12 -0.97
N VAL A 208 -18.09 10.01 -0.29
CA VAL A 208 -18.22 9.81 1.16
C VAL A 208 -18.92 8.47 1.37
N GLU A 209 -18.50 7.69 2.37
CA GLU A 209 -19.19 6.47 2.78
C GLU A 209 -20.67 6.77 3.09
N ASP A 210 -21.58 5.96 2.55
CA ASP A 210 -23.00 6.01 2.92
C ASP A 210 -23.14 5.47 4.35
N ALA A 211 -22.94 6.32 5.36
CA ALA A 211 -23.49 6.07 6.68
C ALA A 211 -25.02 6.04 6.54
N GLY A 212 -25.68 5.02 7.10
CA GLY A 212 -27.13 4.79 6.96
C GLY A 212 -28.01 5.91 7.54
N GLU A 213 -29.20 5.58 8.05
CA GLU A 213 -30.13 6.53 8.71
C GLU A 213 -29.58 7.20 9.99
N GLU A 214 -28.29 7.07 10.28
CA GLU A 214 -27.63 7.82 11.34
C GLU A 214 -27.45 9.28 10.89
N LEU A 215 -27.79 10.20 11.80
CA LEU A 215 -27.48 11.62 11.63
C LEU A 215 -25.98 11.77 11.37
N GLY A 216 -25.61 12.27 10.19
CA GLY A 216 -24.22 12.58 9.86
C GLY A 216 -23.62 13.52 10.91
N ARG A 217 -22.31 13.41 11.14
CA ARG A 217 -21.59 14.21 12.15
C ARG A 217 -20.66 15.20 11.47
N ILE A 218 -20.47 16.36 12.08
CA ILE A 218 -19.50 17.35 11.63
C ILE A 218 -18.62 17.80 12.80
N GLU A 219 -17.34 18.01 12.52
CA GLU A 219 -16.38 18.49 13.51
C GLU A 219 -16.47 20.02 13.63
N ILE A 220 -16.65 20.54 14.85
CA ILE A 220 -16.70 21.99 15.09
C ILE A 220 -15.35 22.64 14.75
N GLY A 221 -15.39 23.74 14.00
CA GLY A 221 -14.20 24.46 13.53
C GLY A 221 -13.68 23.97 12.17
N GLN A 222 -14.20 22.86 11.64
CA GLN A 222 -13.95 22.45 10.25
C GLN A 222 -14.97 23.10 9.30
N ARG A 223 -14.59 23.26 8.03
CA ARG A 223 -15.51 23.82 7.04
C ARG A 223 -16.65 22.84 6.75
N PHE A 224 -17.89 23.31 6.87
CA PHE A 224 -19.08 22.54 6.53
C PHE A 224 -19.30 22.51 5.02
N TYR A 225 -19.66 21.34 4.49
CA TYR A 225 -20.00 21.15 3.09
C TYR A 225 -21.37 20.46 2.97
N ALA A 226 -22.22 20.99 2.10
CA ALA A 226 -23.51 20.41 1.74
C ALA A 226 -23.54 20.11 0.24
N LYS A 227 -23.77 18.84 -0.11
CA LYS A 227 -24.01 18.42 -1.48
C LYS A 227 -25.50 18.55 -1.79
N ILE A 228 -25.83 19.33 -2.81
CA ILE A 228 -27.19 19.49 -3.34
C ILE A 228 -27.26 18.74 -4.66
N VAL A 229 -28.14 17.74 -4.73
CA VAL A 229 -28.39 16.95 -5.95
C VAL A 229 -29.79 17.28 -6.43
N ASP A 230 -29.88 17.91 -7.59
CA ASP A 230 -31.16 18.31 -8.18
C ASP A 230 -31.08 18.21 -9.72
N ALA A 231 -32.11 17.62 -10.31
CA ALA A 231 -32.23 17.44 -11.75
C ALA A 231 -32.31 18.78 -12.50
N ASP A 232 -32.79 19.84 -11.84
CA ASP A 232 -33.00 21.18 -12.40
C ASP A 232 -31.74 22.06 -12.39
N VAL A 233 -30.66 21.62 -11.73
CA VAL A 233 -29.36 22.34 -11.70
C VAL A 233 -28.89 22.79 -13.08
N PRO A 234 -28.90 21.97 -14.16
CA PRO A 234 -28.51 22.42 -15.49
C PRO A 234 -29.35 23.58 -16.03
N VAL A 235 -30.65 23.63 -15.70
CA VAL A 235 -31.57 24.67 -16.16
C VAL A 235 -31.35 25.95 -15.37
N MET A 236 -31.27 25.85 -14.04
CA MET A 236 -30.96 26.99 -13.16
C MET A 236 -29.63 27.66 -13.55
N ARG A 237 -28.62 26.86 -13.89
CA ARG A 237 -27.32 27.36 -14.38
C ARG A 237 -27.42 28.11 -15.71
N LYS A 238 -28.26 27.67 -16.64
CA LYS A 238 -28.48 28.39 -17.91
C LYS A 238 -29.22 29.71 -17.72
N LEU A 239 -30.01 29.82 -16.66
CA LEU A 239 -30.79 31.01 -16.32
C LEU A 239 -30.04 31.95 -15.34
N ASP A 240 -28.78 31.63 -15.01
CA ASP A 240 -27.96 32.37 -14.03
C ASP A 240 -28.65 32.53 -12.66
N GLN A 241 -29.47 31.55 -12.29
CA GLN A 241 -30.18 31.54 -11.01
C GLN A 241 -29.30 30.87 -9.94
N PRO A 242 -28.96 31.57 -8.85
CA PRO A 242 -28.14 31.02 -7.79
C PRO A 242 -28.93 29.99 -7.00
N VAL A 243 -28.32 28.83 -6.74
CA VAL A 243 -28.94 27.79 -5.95
C VAL A 243 -28.45 27.88 -4.52
N THR A 244 -29.36 28.20 -3.62
CA THR A 244 -29.06 28.49 -2.21
C THR A 244 -29.70 27.47 -1.29
N ALA A 245 -29.02 27.15 -0.20
CA ALA A 245 -29.60 26.41 0.91
C ALA A 245 -29.51 27.24 2.20
N LYS A 246 -30.52 27.12 3.06
CA LYS A 246 -30.55 27.74 4.38
C LYS A 246 -30.06 26.74 5.41
N ILE A 247 -29.09 27.11 6.22
CA ILE A 247 -28.64 26.31 7.36
C ILE A 247 -29.16 26.98 8.64
N THR A 248 -29.66 26.17 9.57
CA THR A 248 -30.06 26.63 10.89
C THR A 248 -29.43 25.73 11.95
N VAL A 249 -28.73 26.33 12.89
CA VAL A 249 -28.12 25.67 14.06
C VAL A 249 -29.13 25.69 15.21
N SER A 250 -29.20 24.64 16.02
CA SER A 250 -30.10 24.58 17.19
C SER A 250 -29.89 25.69 18.21
N SER A 251 -28.66 26.18 18.36
CA SER A 251 -28.31 27.34 19.20
C SER A 251 -28.83 28.69 18.67
N GLY A 252 -29.41 28.71 17.47
CA GLY A 252 -30.13 29.86 16.91
C GLY A 252 -29.44 30.53 15.73
N ASP A 253 -28.22 30.12 15.38
CA ASP A 253 -27.50 30.68 14.24
C ASP A 253 -28.12 30.28 12.90
N THR A 254 -28.03 31.14 11.90
CA THR A 254 -28.64 30.90 10.59
C THR A 254 -27.85 31.55 9.47
N GLU A 255 -27.47 30.74 8.49
CA GLU A 255 -26.70 31.17 7.32
C GLU A 255 -27.33 30.72 6.00
N ILE A 256 -27.10 31.51 4.96
CA ILE A 256 -27.49 31.17 3.58
C ILE A 256 -26.22 30.83 2.80
N ILE A 257 -26.12 29.59 2.36
CA ILE A 257 -24.99 29.09 1.56
C ILE A 257 -25.37 29.03 0.09
N THR A 258 -24.45 29.45 -0.78
CA THR A 258 -24.63 29.38 -2.23
C THR A 258 -23.86 28.18 -2.79
N GLY A 259 -24.53 27.37 -3.61
CA GLY A 259 -23.95 26.21 -4.27
C GLY A 259 -23.05 26.58 -5.44
N VAL A 260 -21.88 25.95 -5.51
CA VAL A 260 -20.94 26.03 -6.63
C VAL A 260 -21.03 24.72 -7.43
N PRO A 261 -21.04 24.77 -8.76
CA PRO A 261 -21.13 23.56 -9.58
C PRO A 261 -19.93 22.64 -9.44
N VAL A 262 -20.20 21.34 -9.36
CA VAL A 262 -19.19 20.29 -9.36
C VAL A 262 -18.81 19.94 -10.80
N ALA A 263 -17.51 19.96 -11.12
CA ALA A 263 -17.03 19.62 -12.45
C ALA A 263 -17.36 18.15 -12.80
N GLY A 264 -17.76 17.88 -14.04
CA GLY A 264 -18.15 16.53 -14.49
C GLY A 264 -19.53 16.03 -14.02
N LYS A 265 -20.14 16.65 -13.00
CA LYS A 265 -21.43 16.25 -12.44
C LYS A 265 -22.51 17.29 -12.76
N LYS A 266 -23.32 17.01 -13.80
CA LYS A 266 -24.30 17.98 -14.34
C LYS A 266 -25.43 18.34 -13.36
N HIS A 267 -25.76 17.45 -12.43
CA HIS A 267 -26.92 17.57 -11.52
C HIS A 267 -26.52 17.86 -10.07
N GLU A 268 -25.25 18.18 -9.82
CA GLU A 268 -24.72 18.30 -8.45
C GLU A 268 -24.07 19.67 -8.22
N MET A 269 -24.26 20.20 -7.01
CA MET A 269 -23.57 21.39 -6.52
C MET A 269 -23.09 21.18 -5.10
N LEU A 270 -22.01 21.88 -4.77
CA LEU A 270 -21.41 21.90 -3.45
C LEU A 270 -21.54 23.29 -2.86
N ALA A 271 -22.21 23.39 -1.71
CA ALA A 271 -22.29 24.62 -0.93
C ALA A 271 -21.43 24.46 0.33
N SER A 272 -20.82 25.53 0.82
CA SER A 272 -19.96 25.47 2.00
C SER A 272 -20.05 26.70 2.89
N ALA A 273 -19.83 26.51 4.18
CA ALA A 273 -19.68 27.58 5.16
C ALA A 273 -18.57 27.22 6.17
N PRO A 274 -17.74 28.18 6.60
CA PRO A 274 -16.88 27.96 7.76
C PRO A 274 -17.74 27.74 9.01
N THR A 275 -17.25 26.93 9.94
CA THR A 275 -17.88 26.76 11.26
C THR A 275 -16.93 27.31 12.33
N ALA A 276 -17.49 27.80 13.42
CA ALA A 276 -16.72 28.26 14.57
C ALA A 276 -17.46 27.94 15.87
N LEU A 277 -16.69 27.77 16.95
CA LEU A 277 -17.26 27.75 18.28
C LEU A 277 -17.64 29.17 18.68
N GLY A 278 -18.84 29.38 19.22
CA GLY A 278 -19.27 30.69 19.71
C GLY A 278 -20.79 30.88 19.71
N ASP A 279 -21.22 32.06 20.16
CA ASP A 279 -22.64 32.44 20.14
C ASP A 279 -23.12 32.77 18.72
N ALA A 280 -24.41 32.50 18.49
CA ALA A 280 -25.07 32.69 17.20
C ALA A 280 -25.00 34.14 16.69
N LYS A 281 -24.48 34.32 15.47
CA LYS A 281 -24.46 35.62 14.76
C LYS A 281 -25.07 35.47 13.35
N PRO A 282 -26.40 35.46 13.26
CA PRO A 282 -27.08 35.18 11.99
C PRO A 282 -26.69 36.16 10.87
N GLY A 283 -26.22 35.61 9.75
CA GLY A 283 -25.94 36.33 8.51
C GLY A 283 -24.54 36.91 8.40
N ASP A 284 -23.58 36.44 9.21
CA ASP A 284 -22.17 36.86 9.12
C ASP A 284 -21.31 35.94 8.22
N GLY A 285 -21.90 34.87 7.71
CA GLY A 285 -21.25 33.91 6.81
C GLY A 285 -20.41 32.85 7.52
N VAL A 286 -20.44 32.78 8.85
CA VAL A 286 -19.79 31.75 9.67
C VAL A 286 -20.84 31.07 10.52
N LEU A 287 -20.92 29.74 10.45
CA LEU A 287 -21.84 28.98 11.31
C LEU A 287 -21.26 28.90 12.73
N GLN A 288 -21.79 29.70 13.66
CA GLN A 288 -21.44 29.54 15.07
C GLN A 288 -22.29 28.45 15.73
N MET A 289 -21.63 27.59 16.48
CA MET A 289 -22.26 26.46 17.17
C MET A 289 -21.57 26.16 18.49
N ILE A 290 -22.27 25.40 19.32
CA ILE A 290 -21.77 24.85 20.59
C ILE A 290 -21.77 23.32 20.54
N GLY A 291 -21.06 22.68 21.47
CA GLY A 291 -21.01 21.23 21.61
C GLY A 291 -22.39 20.57 21.59
N GLY A 292 -22.57 19.55 20.75
CA GLY A 292 -23.83 18.82 20.62
C GLY A 292 -24.95 19.51 19.81
N ASP A 293 -24.72 20.67 19.20
CA ASP A 293 -25.70 21.33 18.33
C ASP A 293 -26.12 20.44 17.14
N THR A 294 -27.34 20.62 16.66
CA THR A 294 -27.82 20.01 15.41
C THR A 294 -27.99 21.06 14.34
N LEU A 295 -27.32 20.87 13.20
CA LEU A 295 -27.48 21.68 12.02
C LEU A 295 -28.57 21.08 11.13
N THR A 296 -29.52 21.91 10.72
CA THR A 296 -30.54 21.56 9.74
C THR A 296 -30.28 22.35 8.46
N VAL A 297 -29.93 21.64 7.40
CA VAL A 297 -29.81 22.21 6.05
C VAL A 297 -31.16 22.08 5.37
N THR A 298 -31.72 23.19 4.89
CA THR A 298 -32.98 23.24 4.16
C THR A 298 -32.71 23.76 2.75
N TYR A 299 -32.95 22.90 1.77
CA TYR A 299 -32.97 23.22 0.35
C TYR A 299 -34.41 23.33 -0.13
N LEU A 300 -34.76 24.38 -0.88
CA LEU A 300 -36.10 24.51 -1.46
C LEU A 300 -36.07 24.02 -2.91
N ASP A 301 -36.74 22.91 -3.16
CA ASP A 301 -36.89 22.32 -4.50
C ASP A 301 -38.08 23.00 -5.20
N ASP A 302 -37.78 23.84 -6.19
CA ASP A 302 -38.77 24.63 -6.92
C ASP A 302 -39.64 23.78 -7.86
N SER A 303 -39.25 22.56 -8.22
CA SER A 303 -40.00 21.69 -9.15
C SER A 303 -39.69 20.20 -8.94
N THR A 304 -40.50 19.53 -8.15
CA THR A 304 -40.39 18.08 -7.99
C THR A 304 -40.86 17.33 -9.23
N MET A 305 -40.40 16.08 -9.40
CA MET A 305 -40.83 15.15 -10.47
C MET A 305 -42.36 14.93 -10.53
N ASP A 306 -43.07 15.13 -9.41
CA ASP A 306 -44.54 15.04 -9.31
C ASP A 306 -45.26 16.37 -9.61
N GLY A 307 -44.52 17.42 -10.02
CA GLY A 307 -45.05 18.74 -10.38
C GLY A 307 -45.40 19.65 -9.20
N LYS A 308 -44.94 19.34 -7.98
CA LYS A 308 -45.13 20.20 -6.80
C LYS A 308 -44.01 21.23 -6.74
N LYS A 309 -44.36 22.49 -6.48
CA LYS A 309 -43.42 23.61 -6.36
C LYS A 309 -43.08 23.91 -4.91
N GLY A 310 -41.83 24.28 -4.64
CA GLY A 310 -41.37 24.77 -3.35
C GLY A 310 -41.38 23.71 -2.25
N VAL A 311 -40.95 22.49 -2.56
CA VAL A 311 -40.89 21.40 -1.58
C VAL A 311 -39.58 21.51 -0.78
N PRO A 312 -39.62 21.70 0.55
CA PRO A 312 -38.41 21.74 1.34
C PRO A 312 -37.80 20.33 1.45
N ARG A 313 -36.52 20.22 1.13
CA ARG A 313 -35.67 19.05 1.37
C ARG A 313 -34.74 19.38 2.53
N THR A 314 -34.77 18.58 3.58
CA THR A 314 -33.98 18.83 4.78
C THR A 314 -32.96 17.72 5.01
N GLY A 315 -31.71 18.10 5.25
CA GLY A 315 -30.68 17.25 5.84
C GLY A 315 -30.39 17.68 7.27
N LYS A 316 -30.07 16.74 8.16
CA LYS A 316 -29.68 17.05 9.53
C LYS A 316 -28.32 16.43 9.82
N VAL A 317 -27.46 17.17 10.52
CA VAL A 317 -26.18 16.69 11.02
C VAL A 317 -25.95 17.17 12.44
N ARG A 318 -25.22 16.40 13.24
CA ARG A 318 -24.86 16.76 14.61
C ARG A 318 -23.43 17.32 14.64
N ALA A 319 -23.25 18.47 15.28
CA ALA A 319 -21.95 19.01 15.61
C ALA A 319 -21.36 18.21 16.78
N VAL A 320 -20.12 17.76 16.61
CA VAL A 320 -19.34 17.02 17.61
C VAL A 320 -17.91 17.54 17.62
N SER A 321 -17.19 17.24 18.69
CA SER A 321 -15.78 17.56 18.85
C SER A 321 -15.04 16.31 19.28
N THR A 322 -14.03 15.92 18.52
CA THR A 322 -13.21 14.77 18.89
C THR A 322 -12.19 15.18 19.95
N GLY A 323 -12.39 14.73 21.18
CA GLY A 323 -11.56 15.06 22.33
C GLY A 323 -10.12 14.57 22.20
N THR A 324 -9.15 15.47 22.41
CA THR A 324 -7.72 15.13 22.37
C THR A 324 -6.96 15.72 23.56
N VAL A 325 -6.17 14.89 24.23
CA VAL A 325 -5.32 15.30 25.36
C VAL A 325 -3.85 15.24 24.99
N GLY A 326 -3.03 16.18 25.50
CA GLY A 326 -1.60 16.19 25.24
C GLY A 326 -0.79 17.04 26.21
N PHE A 327 0.52 16.76 26.24
CA PHE A 327 1.49 17.53 27.01
C PHE A 327 2.12 18.63 26.15
N PHE A 328 2.32 19.81 26.74
CA PHE A 328 2.82 20.99 26.03
C PHE A 328 3.93 21.70 26.81
N LEU A 329 4.73 22.51 26.13
CA LEU A 329 5.69 23.41 26.77
C LEU A 329 4.98 24.62 27.40
N GLY A 330 5.73 25.44 28.15
CA GLY A 330 5.20 26.62 28.82
C GLY A 330 4.66 27.73 27.89
N ASP A 331 4.81 27.58 26.57
CA ASP A 331 4.27 28.46 25.53
C ASP A 331 2.85 28.07 25.08
N TYR A 332 2.27 27.01 25.66
CA TYR A 332 0.91 26.52 25.40
C TYR A 332 0.59 26.20 23.93
N SER A 333 1.60 25.98 23.10
CA SER A 333 1.41 25.71 21.67
C SER A 333 2.36 24.65 21.13
N THR A 334 3.54 24.48 21.73
CA THR A 334 4.50 23.46 21.32
C THR A 334 4.28 22.17 22.10
N PRO A 335 4.03 21.02 21.44
CA PRO A 335 3.96 19.72 22.11
C PRO A 335 5.25 19.40 22.87
N ALA A 336 5.11 18.91 24.10
CA ALA A 336 6.23 18.42 24.90
C ALA A 336 6.47 16.94 24.60
N TYR A 337 7.74 16.56 24.41
CA TYR A 337 8.14 15.16 24.22
C TYR A 337 8.85 14.57 25.44
N ILE A 338 9.33 15.44 26.34
CA ILE A 338 10.10 15.09 27.51
C ILE A 338 9.62 15.99 28.66
N ALA A 339 9.39 15.37 29.82
CA ALA A 339 9.13 16.04 31.08
C ALA A 339 10.45 16.25 31.85
N TYR A 340 10.62 17.42 32.46
CA TYR A 340 11.78 17.73 33.28
C TYR A 340 11.37 17.87 34.75
N PRO A 341 11.85 16.99 35.65
CA PRO A 341 11.64 17.16 37.09
C PRO A 341 12.08 18.55 37.54
N GLY A 342 11.27 19.22 38.36
CA GLY A 342 11.48 20.60 38.82
C GLY A 342 10.92 21.68 37.90
N GLN A 343 10.48 21.35 36.68
CA GLN A 343 9.74 22.27 35.81
C GLN A 343 8.25 21.90 35.78
N PRO A 344 7.33 22.88 35.79
CA PRO A 344 5.91 22.58 35.66
C PRO A 344 5.60 22.10 34.25
N GLN A 345 4.92 20.95 34.15
CA GLN A 345 4.47 20.39 32.88
C GLN A 345 3.07 20.89 32.55
N VAL A 346 2.86 21.42 31.34
CA VAL A 346 1.54 21.86 30.89
C VAL A 346 0.79 20.66 30.31
N LEU A 347 -0.49 20.56 30.68
CA LEU A 347 -1.46 19.60 30.17
C LEU A 347 -2.59 20.37 29.49
N MET A 348 -2.97 19.95 28.28
CA MET A 348 -4.06 20.53 27.52
C MET A 348 -5.01 19.43 27.05
N LEU A 349 -6.30 19.67 27.26
CA LEU A 349 -7.39 18.91 26.66
C LEU A 349 -8.12 19.84 25.69
N ARG A 350 -8.34 19.37 24.47
CA ARG A 350 -9.19 20.02 23.49
C ARG A 350 -10.44 19.18 23.30
N ASP A 351 -11.56 19.68 23.79
CA ASP A 351 -12.88 19.12 23.53
C ASP A 351 -13.97 20.19 23.67
N ALA A 352 -14.58 20.60 22.55
CA ALA A 352 -15.68 21.56 22.55
C ALA A 352 -17.03 20.96 22.98
N ASP A 353 -17.18 19.64 23.08
CA ASP A 353 -18.42 19.03 23.59
C ASP A 353 -18.57 19.19 25.11
N LEU A 354 -17.48 19.51 25.80
CA LEU A 354 -17.51 19.87 27.20
C LEU A 354 -18.15 21.25 27.41
N ASP A 355 -17.85 22.25 26.56
CA ASP A 355 -18.33 23.64 26.63
C ASP A 355 -19.86 23.75 26.47
N LYS A 356 -20.56 23.87 27.60
CA LYS A 356 -22.02 23.94 27.70
C LYS A 356 -22.53 25.31 28.13
N THR A 357 -21.68 26.15 28.71
CA THR A 357 -22.06 27.43 29.32
C THR A 357 -21.14 28.57 28.87
N ALA A 358 -21.59 29.83 29.02
CA ALA A 358 -20.81 30.99 28.57
C ALA A 358 -19.59 31.33 29.46
N GLY A 359 -19.38 30.59 30.57
CA GLY A 359 -18.29 30.81 31.52
C GLY A 359 -17.32 29.64 31.53
N ALA A 360 -16.10 29.88 32.04
CA ALA A 360 -15.04 28.86 32.05
C ALA A 360 -15.47 27.57 32.76
N GLU A 361 -15.39 26.47 32.02
CA GLU A 361 -15.66 25.15 32.55
C GLU A 361 -14.41 24.46 33.06
N LYS A 362 -14.63 23.38 33.83
CA LYS A 362 -13.57 22.63 34.49
C LYS A 362 -13.73 21.15 34.23
N VAL A 363 -12.62 20.49 33.99
CA VAL A 363 -12.54 19.04 33.77
C VAL A 363 -11.39 18.49 34.59
N THR A 364 -11.59 17.33 35.22
CA THR A 364 -10.58 16.67 36.05
C THR A 364 -10.02 15.48 35.31
N LEU A 365 -8.69 15.42 35.16
CA LEU A 365 -7.97 14.31 34.57
C LEU A 365 -6.98 13.71 35.57
N THR A 366 -6.77 12.40 35.49
CA THR A 366 -5.76 11.70 36.29
C THR A 366 -4.47 11.59 35.47
N VAL A 367 -3.35 11.99 36.08
CA VAL A 367 -2.02 11.86 35.49
C VAL A 367 -1.19 10.95 36.38
N THR A 368 -0.69 9.88 35.79
CA THR A 368 0.09 8.85 36.49
C THR A 368 1.54 8.91 36.05
N SER A 369 2.46 8.88 36.99
CA SER A 369 3.85 8.50 36.75
C SER A 369 4.00 6.99 36.92
N ARG A 370 4.53 6.30 35.92
CA ARG A 370 4.72 4.85 35.94
C ARG A 370 6.13 4.44 35.54
N TYR A 371 6.61 3.36 36.15
CA TYR A 371 7.92 2.78 35.90
C TYR A 371 7.81 1.28 35.64
N LYS A 372 8.78 0.71 34.92
CA LYS A 372 8.80 -0.71 34.59
C LYS A 372 9.49 -1.50 35.71
N VAL A 373 8.87 -2.59 36.16
CA VAL A 373 9.47 -3.53 37.12
C VAL A 373 9.43 -4.95 36.56
N GLU A 374 10.57 -5.63 36.63
CA GLU A 374 10.69 -7.05 36.31
C GLU A 374 9.92 -7.89 37.35
N ALA A 375 9.03 -8.78 36.89
CA ALA A 375 8.29 -9.65 37.77
C ALA A 375 9.21 -10.76 38.31
N GLN A 376 9.68 -10.63 39.56
CA GLN A 376 10.39 -11.70 40.25
C GLN A 376 9.40 -12.82 40.63
N ALA A 377 9.59 -14.01 40.05
CA ALA A 377 8.89 -15.22 40.45
C ALA A 377 9.49 -15.77 41.76
N ASP A 378 8.67 -15.90 42.80
CA ASP A 378 9.03 -16.58 44.05
C ASP A 378 9.47 -18.02 43.76
N ALA A 379 10.74 -18.31 44.04
CA ALA A 379 11.38 -19.58 43.79
C ALA A 379 11.44 -20.44 45.05
N GLU A 380 10.51 -21.39 45.20
CA GLU A 380 10.71 -22.59 46.03
C GLU A 380 10.13 -23.83 45.33
N SER A 381 10.97 -24.52 44.53
CA SER A 381 11.06 -25.99 44.54
C SER A 381 12.15 -26.47 43.58
N GLU A 382 13.12 -27.22 44.11
CA GLU A 382 14.11 -27.96 43.34
C GLU A 382 13.45 -29.08 42.52
N SER A 383 13.47 -28.99 41.18
CA SER A 383 13.81 -30.10 40.28
C SER A 383 13.66 -29.71 38.80
N THR A 384 14.72 -30.00 38.04
CA THR A 384 14.79 -29.96 36.56
C THR A 384 14.73 -28.56 35.94
N ILE A 385 15.91 -27.98 35.70
CA ILE A 385 16.10 -26.77 34.88
C ILE A 385 15.80 -27.13 33.42
N ASP A 386 14.62 -26.76 32.93
CA ASP A 386 14.29 -26.71 31.52
C ASP A 386 14.74 -25.35 30.95
N ILE A 387 15.80 -25.36 30.16
CA ILE A 387 16.47 -24.16 29.60
C ILE A 387 15.54 -23.37 28.64
N PHE A 388 14.38 -23.93 28.27
CA PHE A 388 13.41 -23.27 27.39
C PHE A 388 12.11 -22.80 28.09
N ALA A 389 12.01 -22.97 29.41
CA ALA A 389 10.86 -22.47 30.19
C ALA A 389 11.07 -21.04 30.75
N LEU A 390 12.26 -20.45 30.53
CA LEU A 390 12.67 -19.15 31.09
C LEU A 390 12.42 -17.94 30.18
N GLU A 391 11.82 -18.10 29.00
CA GLU A 391 11.51 -16.96 28.09
C GLU A 391 10.05 -16.49 28.16
N ASP A 392 9.20 -17.08 29.01
CA ASP A 392 7.74 -16.88 28.93
C ASP A 392 7.11 -16.05 30.08
N ASP A 393 7.89 -15.43 30.99
CA ASP A 393 7.32 -14.58 32.06
C ASP A 393 8.08 -13.26 32.32
N GLU A 394 8.74 -12.67 31.32
CA GLU A 394 9.12 -11.25 31.39
C GLU A 394 7.98 -10.37 30.83
N LYS A 395 6.86 -10.33 31.56
CA LYS A 395 5.94 -9.20 31.41
C LYS A 395 6.52 -8.04 32.20
N ASP A 396 7.05 -7.03 31.51
CA ASP A 396 7.28 -5.72 32.10
C ASP A 396 5.95 -5.25 32.69
N VAL A 397 5.80 -5.32 34.01
CA VAL A 397 4.61 -4.79 34.68
C VAL A 397 4.90 -3.33 34.96
N TRP A 398 4.14 -2.45 34.32
CA TRP A 398 4.11 -1.04 34.69
C TRP A 398 3.56 -0.93 36.11
N LYS A 399 4.40 -0.49 37.04
CA LYS A 399 3.96 -0.08 38.37
C LYS A 399 3.77 1.42 38.39
N GLU A 400 2.65 1.84 38.95
CA GLU A 400 2.40 3.24 39.26
C GLU A 400 3.34 3.67 40.38
N ARG A 401 4.07 4.76 40.16
CA ARG A 401 4.88 5.41 41.19
C ARG A 401 4.03 6.41 41.96
N ASP A 402 3.35 7.26 41.22
CA ASP A 402 2.55 8.34 41.76
C ASP A 402 1.41 8.70 40.80
N SER A 403 0.35 9.29 41.32
CA SER A 403 -0.84 9.66 40.56
C SER A 403 -1.49 10.87 41.18
N ILE A 404 -1.76 11.87 40.35
CA ILE A 404 -2.43 13.11 40.77
C ILE A 404 -3.68 13.37 39.94
N THR A 405 -4.67 14.01 40.55
CA THR A 405 -5.83 14.54 39.83
C THR A 405 -5.63 16.02 39.54
N VAL A 406 -5.62 16.37 38.26
CA VAL A 406 -5.41 17.73 37.77
C VAL A 406 -6.74 18.30 37.30
N THR A 407 -7.12 19.47 37.82
CA THR A 407 -8.26 20.21 37.29
C THR A 407 -7.77 21.14 36.18
N LEU A 408 -8.20 20.87 34.94
CA LEU A 408 -8.02 21.77 33.82
C LEU A 408 -9.16 22.80 33.81
N VAL A 409 -8.83 24.03 33.46
CA VAL A 409 -9.79 25.13 33.35
C VAL A 409 -9.73 25.67 31.93
N GLU A 410 -10.89 25.98 31.37
CA GLU A 410 -10.99 26.64 30.08
C GLU A 410 -10.41 28.06 30.14
N ILE A 411 -9.62 28.44 29.13
CA ILE A 411 -8.92 29.74 29.08
C ILE A 411 -9.36 30.52 27.84
N SER A 412 -9.70 31.80 28.01
CA SER A 412 -9.86 32.77 26.92
C SER A 412 -9.29 34.15 27.31
N GLU A 413 -9.01 35.00 26.31
CA GLU A 413 -8.59 36.40 26.49
C GLU A 413 -9.78 37.38 26.52
N GLY A 414 -11.04 36.89 26.50
CA GLY A 414 -12.26 37.68 26.35
C GLY A 414 -13.26 37.57 27.51
N PRO A 415 -14.36 38.35 27.50
CA PRO A 415 -15.39 38.31 28.53
C PRO A 415 -16.27 37.05 28.50
N GLU A 416 -16.33 36.37 27.36
CA GLU A 416 -16.99 35.07 27.16
C GLU A 416 -15.91 34.00 26.94
N ILE A 417 -16.08 32.84 27.58
CA ILE A 417 -15.11 31.75 27.55
C ILE A 417 -15.79 30.59 26.86
N ARG A 418 -15.50 30.44 25.56
CA ARG A 418 -15.96 29.36 24.68
C ARG A 418 -14.84 28.99 23.71
N THR A 419 -13.84 28.27 24.19
CA THR A 419 -12.68 27.86 23.40
C THR A 419 -12.62 26.36 23.20
N GLY A 420 -13.25 25.57 24.07
CA GLY A 420 -13.12 24.11 24.09
C GLY A 420 -11.69 23.65 24.40
N ILE A 421 -10.84 24.55 24.92
CA ILE A 421 -9.44 24.30 25.27
C ILE A 421 -9.27 24.44 26.77
N PHE A 422 -9.07 23.32 27.44
CA PHE A 422 -8.87 23.23 28.88
C PHE A 422 -7.39 23.06 29.17
N MET A 423 -6.85 23.91 30.03
CA MET A 423 -5.42 23.89 30.38
C MET A 423 -5.21 23.76 31.89
N GLY A 424 -4.12 23.09 32.24
CA GLY A 424 -3.66 22.93 33.60
C GLY A 424 -2.15 22.74 33.66
N LYS A 425 -1.60 22.89 34.86
CA LYS A 425 -0.17 22.72 35.12
C LYS A 425 0.04 21.69 36.21
N ILE A 426 1.03 20.84 35.98
CA ILE A 426 1.46 19.79 36.87
C ILE A 426 2.81 20.17 37.42
N LYS A 427 2.97 20.17 38.74
CA LYS A 427 4.30 20.32 39.35
C LYS A 427 4.97 18.95 39.35
N LEU A 428 6.15 18.86 38.73
CA LEU A 428 6.97 17.66 38.74
C LEU A 428 8.08 17.80 39.77
N ALA A 429 8.25 16.80 40.63
CA ALA A 429 9.37 16.72 41.58
C ALA A 429 10.14 15.41 41.38
N PRO A 430 11.47 15.39 41.60
CA PRO A 430 12.23 14.15 41.65
C PRO A 430 11.85 13.34 42.92
N THR A 431 11.90 12.01 42.82
CA THR A 431 11.68 11.13 43.97
C THR A 431 12.97 11.00 44.79
N GLU A 432 13.03 11.58 45.99
CA GLU A 432 14.18 11.46 46.90
C GLU A 432 14.07 10.22 47.82
N GLN A 433 15.21 9.65 48.25
CA GLN A 433 15.22 8.50 49.17
C GLN A 433 14.49 8.83 50.48
N GLY A 434 13.34 8.18 50.72
CA GLY A 434 12.55 8.31 51.95
C GLY A 434 11.30 9.19 51.83
N VAL A 435 10.98 9.71 50.64
CA VAL A 435 9.71 10.39 50.36
C VAL A 435 8.73 9.38 49.75
N GLU A 436 7.64 9.07 50.45
CA GLU A 436 6.52 8.33 49.86
C GLU A 436 5.63 9.32 49.09
N PRO A 437 5.30 9.03 47.81
CA PRO A 437 4.41 9.89 47.03
C PRO A 437 3.01 9.97 47.67
N ASP A 438 2.48 11.19 47.82
CA ASP A 438 1.16 11.44 48.36
C ASP A 438 0.18 11.74 47.23
N GLN A 439 -0.72 10.78 46.95
CA GLN A 439 -1.74 10.91 45.90
C GLN A 439 -2.77 12.02 46.15
N SER A 440 -2.76 12.64 47.35
CA SER A 440 -3.64 13.76 47.70
C SER A 440 -2.99 15.13 47.51
N ASP A 441 -1.70 15.18 47.15
CA ASP A 441 -1.00 16.43 46.89
C ASP A 441 -1.13 16.88 45.42
N ALA A 442 -0.52 18.02 45.09
CA ALA A 442 -0.52 18.58 43.73
C ALA A 442 0.87 18.48 43.06
N ILE A 443 1.70 17.53 43.49
CA ILE A 443 3.10 17.34 43.08
C ILE A 443 3.27 15.90 42.62
N LEU A 444 3.42 15.72 41.31
CA LEU A 444 3.69 14.40 40.76
C LEU A 444 5.18 14.06 40.90
N HIS A 445 5.49 13.09 41.76
CA HIS A 445 6.82 12.59 41.98
C HIS A 445 7.22 11.65 40.84
N THR A 446 8.40 11.92 40.29
CA THR A 446 8.92 11.27 39.09
C THR A 446 10.37 10.88 39.31
N ASP A 447 10.82 9.87 38.59
CA ASP A 447 12.19 9.38 38.59
C ASP A 447 12.73 9.29 37.15
N GLU A 448 14.02 9.07 37.00
CA GLU A 448 14.62 8.93 35.67
C GLU A 448 13.99 7.77 34.91
N LEU A 449 13.66 7.98 33.64
CA LEU A 449 13.01 6.99 32.75
C LEU A 449 11.56 6.63 33.09
N ASP A 450 10.95 7.26 34.10
CA ASP A 450 9.51 7.17 34.31
C ASP A 450 8.75 7.67 33.07
N GLU A 451 7.54 7.16 32.91
CA GLU A 451 6.61 7.62 31.89
C GLU A 451 5.42 8.32 32.55
N LEU A 452 5.18 9.55 32.15
CA LEU A 452 3.95 10.26 32.49
C LEU A 452 2.88 9.84 31.50
N ARG A 453 1.73 9.41 32.01
CA ARG A 453 0.56 9.05 31.22
C ARG A 453 -0.65 9.84 31.69
N VAL A 454 -1.40 10.36 30.74
CA VAL A 454 -2.74 10.90 30.93
C VAL A 454 -3.70 10.19 29.99
N THR A 455 -4.89 9.89 30.49
CA THR A 455 -5.98 9.28 29.70
C THR A 455 -7.22 10.13 29.81
N TYR A 456 -7.88 10.34 28.68
CA TYR A 456 -9.16 11.02 28.57
C TYR A 456 -10.12 10.12 27.80
N THR A 457 -11.37 10.03 28.26
CA THR A 457 -12.42 9.26 27.59
C THR A 457 -13.42 10.25 27.00
N ASP A 458 -13.55 10.19 25.68
CA ASP A 458 -14.51 10.97 24.91
C ASP A 458 -15.73 10.10 24.60
N ASP A 459 -16.90 10.50 25.07
CA ASP A 459 -18.15 9.76 24.89
C ASP A 459 -18.82 10.04 23.52
N VAL A 460 -18.49 11.16 22.85
CA VAL A 460 -19.14 11.56 21.59
C VAL A 460 -18.10 12.13 20.64
N HIS A 461 -17.80 11.40 19.57
CA HIS A 461 -16.82 11.84 18.58
C HIS A 461 -17.32 11.70 17.14
N LEU A 462 -16.51 12.14 16.17
CA LEU A 462 -16.85 12.12 14.74
C LEU A 462 -17.22 10.73 14.18
N TYR A 463 -16.73 9.67 14.82
CA TYR A 463 -16.82 8.29 14.32
C TYR A 463 -17.86 7.41 15.03
N GLY A 464 -18.54 7.91 16.06
CA GLY A 464 -19.51 7.11 16.83
C GLY A 464 -19.78 7.66 18.23
N ASP A 465 -20.73 7.01 18.92
CA ASP A 465 -21.08 7.28 20.33
C ASP A 465 -20.45 6.24 21.28
N ASP A 466 -19.54 5.41 20.78
CA ASP A 466 -18.80 4.48 21.62
C ASP A 466 -17.69 5.25 22.34
N PRO A 467 -17.48 5.05 23.66
CA PRO A 467 -16.43 5.74 24.39
C PRO A 467 -15.06 5.50 23.76
N ARG A 468 -14.37 6.58 23.40
CA ARG A 468 -13.03 6.54 22.83
C ARG A 468 -12.02 7.05 23.85
N GLU A 469 -11.03 6.22 24.16
CA GLU A 469 -9.89 6.67 24.95
C GLU A 469 -8.88 7.42 24.07
N SER A 470 -8.55 8.64 24.47
CA SER A 470 -7.39 9.40 24.03
C SER A 470 -6.35 9.36 25.14
N ASP A 471 -5.17 8.82 24.85
CA ASP A 471 -4.04 8.82 25.78
C ASP A 471 -2.87 9.64 25.24
N ALA A 472 -2.09 10.21 26.16
CA ALA A 472 -0.82 10.85 25.84
C ALA A 472 0.24 10.42 26.84
N THR A 473 1.45 10.18 26.33
CA THR A 473 2.60 9.79 27.14
C THR A 473 3.82 10.65 26.82
N ILE A 474 4.61 10.98 27.86
CA ILE A 474 5.92 11.60 27.73
C ILE A 474 6.89 10.97 28.73
N LYS A 475 8.18 10.94 28.38
CA LYS A 475 9.22 10.40 29.26
C LYS A 475 9.78 11.47 30.18
N VAL A 476 10.16 11.06 31.38
CA VAL A 476 10.87 11.90 32.34
C VAL A 476 12.36 11.85 32.02
N SER A 477 12.97 13.02 31.84
CA SER A 477 14.41 13.15 31.59
C SER A 477 15.21 12.68 32.80
N GLY A 478 16.22 11.84 32.56
CA GLY A 478 17.28 11.63 33.53
C GLY A 478 18.24 12.82 33.61
N SER A 479 18.97 12.92 34.72
CA SER A 479 20.19 13.71 34.78
C SER A 479 21.15 13.22 33.70
N VAL A 480 21.73 14.14 32.92
CA VAL A 480 22.60 13.78 31.78
C VAL A 480 23.89 13.16 32.31
N ASN A 481 23.88 11.87 32.58
CA ASN A 481 25.06 11.05 32.77
C ASN A 481 25.33 10.29 31.48
N SER A 482 26.41 10.70 30.81
CA SER A 482 26.97 10.06 29.63
C SER A 482 27.63 8.73 30.03
N GLY A 483 26.81 7.72 30.29
CA GLY A 483 27.26 6.38 30.66
C GLY A 483 26.42 5.35 29.94
N VAL A 484 26.99 4.74 28.90
CA VAL A 484 26.38 3.61 28.20
C VAL A 484 26.32 2.44 29.20
N SER A 485 25.13 2.08 29.70
CA SER A 485 24.94 0.78 30.35
C SER A 485 24.90 -0.28 29.26
N ALA A 486 25.96 -1.07 29.21
CA ALA A 486 26.02 -2.24 28.36
C ALA A 486 25.25 -3.37 29.05
N ASP A 487 23.98 -3.53 28.69
CA ASP A 487 23.22 -4.71 29.11
C ASP A 487 23.85 -5.97 28.50
N GLN A 488 24.16 -6.87 29.41
CA GLN A 488 25.00 -8.03 29.23
C GLN A 488 24.16 -9.18 28.67
N TYR A 489 24.27 -9.47 27.36
CA TYR A 489 23.67 -10.67 26.77
C TYR A 489 24.72 -11.78 26.59
N VAL A 490 24.63 -12.79 27.46
CA VAL A 490 25.32 -14.07 27.33
C VAL A 490 24.54 -14.94 26.36
N VAL A 491 25.01 -15.08 25.10
CA VAL A 491 25.21 -16.34 24.34
C VAL A 491 25.94 -15.96 23.03
N PHE A 492 27.28 -15.81 23.06
CA PHE A 492 27.99 -15.17 21.94
C PHE A 492 28.66 -16.11 20.92
N ASP A 493 29.21 -17.28 21.27
CA ASP A 493 30.23 -17.84 20.36
C ASP A 493 29.69 -18.27 18.98
N ALA A 494 28.54 -18.95 18.92
CA ALA A 494 27.97 -19.40 17.64
C ALA A 494 27.35 -18.26 16.82
N LEU A 495 26.59 -17.36 17.45
CA LEU A 495 25.93 -16.24 16.78
C LEU A 495 26.93 -15.16 16.35
N LEU A 496 27.90 -14.81 17.21
CA LEU A 496 28.96 -13.86 16.88
C LEU A 496 29.79 -14.39 15.71
N LYS A 497 30.15 -15.68 15.74
CA LYS A 497 30.89 -16.32 14.66
C LYS A 497 30.10 -16.29 13.35
N ALA A 498 28.80 -16.57 13.40
CA ALA A 498 27.94 -16.50 12.22
C ALA A 498 27.82 -15.06 11.67
N ARG A 499 27.62 -14.05 12.52
CA ARG A 499 27.61 -12.63 12.12
C ARG A 499 28.95 -12.22 11.50
N LYS A 500 30.06 -12.54 12.16
CA LYS A 500 31.41 -12.29 11.64
C LYS A 500 31.61 -12.95 10.27
N SER A 501 31.24 -14.23 10.12
CA SER A 501 31.34 -14.94 8.85
C SER A 501 30.46 -14.34 7.76
N SER A 502 29.26 -13.85 8.09
CA SER A 502 28.39 -13.16 7.13
C SER A 502 29.01 -11.85 6.66
N VAL A 503 29.54 -11.03 7.56
CA VAL A 503 30.20 -9.75 7.21
C VAL A 503 31.47 -9.99 6.39
N GLU A 504 32.28 -10.98 6.76
CA GLU A 504 33.46 -11.37 5.97
C GLU A 504 33.07 -11.82 4.55
N ALA A 505 32.00 -12.61 4.42
CA ALA A 505 31.50 -13.06 3.12
C ALA A 505 30.95 -11.92 2.27
N GLU A 506 30.26 -10.95 2.87
CA GLU A 506 29.79 -9.74 2.19
C GLU A 506 30.95 -8.92 1.63
N ALA A 507 32.00 -8.69 2.42
CA ALA A 507 33.21 -8.02 1.95
C ALA A 507 33.91 -8.79 0.82
N LEU A 508 33.97 -10.13 0.91
CA LEU A 508 34.54 -10.99 -0.13
C LEU A 508 33.71 -10.95 -1.42
N ASN A 509 32.39 -10.94 -1.33
CA ASN A 509 31.49 -10.77 -2.48
C ASN A 509 31.65 -9.41 -3.12
N GLY A 510 31.68 -8.33 -2.33
CA GLY A 510 31.93 -6.98 -2.84
C GLY A 510 33.26 -6.89 -3.59
N LEU A 511 34.33 -7.43 -3.00
CA LEU A 511 35.64 -7.50 -3.66
C LEU A 511 35.62 -8.37 -4.92
N GLY A 512 34.91 -9.49 -4.89
CA GLY A 512 34.70 -10.38 -6.03
C GLY A 512 33.96 -9.67 -7.19
N GLY A 513 32.95 -8.85 -6.87
CA GLY A 513 32.25 -7.99 -7.83
C GLY A 513 33.18 -6.99 -8.48
N ILE A 514 33.98 -6.26 -7.71
CA ILE A 514 34.98 -5.31 -8.25
C ILE A 514 35.96 -6.03 -9.18
N TYR A 515 36.46 -7.22 -8.80
CA TYR A 515 37.32 -7.99 -9.69
C TYR A 515 36.61 -8.44 -10.96
N LYS A 516 35.33 -8.80 -10.88
CA LYS A 516 34.53 -9.17 -12.04
C LYS A 516 34.39 -8.01 -13.02
N ASP A 517 34.10 -6.81 -12.51
CA ASP A 517 33.97 -5.58 -13.30
C ASP A 517 35.30 -5.18 -13.96
N MET A 518 36.43 -5.45 -13.30
CA MET A 518 37.77 -5.27 -13.86
C MET A 518 38.18 -6.37 -14.86
N GLY A 519 37.32 -7.36 -15.13
CA GLY A 519 37.62 -8.49 -16.02
C GLY A 519 38.54 -9.55 -15.41
N LEU A 520 38.77 -9.54 -14.09
CA LEU A 520 39.63 -10.46 -13.37
C LEU A 520 38.84 -11.69 -12.87
N ASP A 521 38.25 -12.44 -13.80
CA ASP A 521 37.32 -13.55 -13.54
C ASP A 521 37.86 -14.60 -12.55
N GLN A 522 39.13 -14.97 -12.67
CA GLN A 522 39.75 -15.98 -11.80
C GLN A 522 39.85 -15.49 -10.34
N ARG A 523 40.18 -14.21 -10.13
CA ARG A 523 40.25 -13.61 -8.80
C ARG A 523 38.87 -13.42 -8.21
N ALA A 524 37.89 -13.02 -9.02
CA ALA A 524 36.48 -12.96 -8.63
C ALA A 524 35.98 -14.34 -8.17
N SER A 525 36.25 -15.39 -8.96
CA SER A 525 35.87 -16.76 -8.59
C SER A 525 36.57 -17.26 -7.32
N LEU A 526 37.81 -16.85 -7.06
CA LEU A 526 38.52 -17.23 -5.84
C LEU A 526 37.86 -16.59 -4.60
N ARG A 527 37.59 -15.28 -4.64
CA ARG A 527 36.91 -14.58 -3.53
C ARG A 527 35.51 -15.10 -3.29
N ALA A 528 34.77 -15.42 -4.35
CA ALA A 528 33.47 -16.06 -4.22
C ALA A 528 33.54 -17.46 -3.56
N LYS A 529 34.58 -18.25 -3.84
CA LYS A 529 34.78 -19.55 -3.14
C LYS A 529 35.08 -19.35 -1.66
N GLU A 530 35.87 -18.35 -1.30
CA GLU A 530 36.15 -18.00 0.10
C GLU A 530 34.86 -17.54 0.81
N ALA A 531 34.03 -16.73 0.16
CA ALA A 531 32.74 -16.28 0.69
C ALA A 531 31.80 -17.47 0.94
N LEU A 532 31.67 -18.38 -0.03
CA LEU A 532 30.87 -19.62 0.09
C LEU A 532 31.28 -20.46 1.30
N ALA A 533 32.59 -20.62 1.52
CA ALA A 533 33.10 -21.39 2.66
C ALA A 533 32.71 -20.79 4.04
N LYS A 534 32.46 -19.48 4.10
CA LYS A 534 32.05 -18.77 5.32
C LYS A 534 30.54 -18.87 5.58
N ILE A 535 29.71 -18.87 4.54
CA ILE A 535 28.24 -18.84 4.65
C ILE A 535 27.58 -20.21 4.63
N ASP A 536 28.18 -21.23 4.00
CA ASP A 536 27.62 -22.59 3.99
C ASP A 536 27.36 -23.14 5.41
N PRO A 537 28.26 -22.94 6.42
CA PRO A 537 27.98 -23.34 7.80
C PRO A 537 26.79 -22.62 8.44
N ILE A 538 26.51 -21.37 8.04
CA ILE A 538 25.37 -20.58 8.54
C ILE A 538 24.07 -21.19 8.02
N ILE A 539 24.01 -21.49 6.72
CA ILE A 539 22.84 -22.09 6.06
C ILE A 539 22.54 -23.51 6.59
N ILE A 540 23.58 -24.30 6.86
CA ILE A 540 23.43 -25.64 7.46
C ILE A 540 22.83 -25.53 8.87
N ASN A 541 23.32 -24.60 9.68
CA ASN A 541 22.86 -24.39 11.06
C ASN A 541 21.66 -23.43 11.19
N ARG A 542 20.94 -23.15 10.10
CA ARG A 542 19.85 -22.16 10.02
C ARG A 542 18.81 -22.23 11.12
N LYS A 543 18.51 -23.42 11.65
CA LYS A 543 17.50 -23.60 12.72
C LYS A 543 17.89 -22.94 14.04
N LYS A 544 19.17 -22.69 14.27
CA LYS A 544 19.73 -22.12 15.52
C LYS A 544 20.10 -20.65 15.39
N LEU A 545 19.83 -20.03 14.24
CA LEU A 545 20.30 -18.70 13.91
C LEU A 545 19.12 -17.78 13.56
N PRO A 546 19.25 -16.46 13.79
CA PRO A 546 18.25 -15.47 13.40
C PRO A 546 17.90 -15.55 11.91
N GLY A 547 16.63 -15.31 11.59
CA GLY A 547 16.10 -15.44 10.23
C GLY A 547 16.77 -14.49 9.25
N ASP A 548 16.91 -13.23 9.62
CA ASP A 548 17.60 -12.18 8.86
C ASP A 548 19.04 -12.58 8.45
N LEU A 549 19.80 -13.14 9.38
CA LEU A 549 21.17 -13.62 9.13
C LEU A 549 21.18 -14.79 8.14
N VAL A 550 20.21 -15.70 8.27
CA VAL A 550 20.06 -16.84 7.36
C VAL A 550 19.65 -16.37 5.96
N GLU A 551 18.68 -15.47 5.85
CA GLU A 551 18.23 -14.89 4.58
C GLU A 551 19.37 -14.17 3.87
N ASN A 552 20.13 -13.34 4.60
CA ASN A 552 21.31 -12.68 4.06
C ASN A 552 22.39 -13.68 3.63
N SER A 553 22.55 -14.78 4.36
CA SER A 553 23.52 -15.83 3.99
C SER A 553 23.14 -16.55 2.70
N PHE A 554 21.85 -16.83 2.50
CA PHE A 554 21.37 -17.33 1.20
C PHE A 554 21.64 -16.30 0.10
N LYS A 555 21.42 -15.01 0.37
CA LYS A 555 21.71 -13.94 -0.58
C LYS A 555 23.16 -13.91 -1.03
N LEU A 556 24.07 -13.88 -0.07
CA LEU A 556 25.50 -13.92 -0.33
C LEU A 556 25.91 -15.21 -1.05
N LYS A 557 25.20 -16.32 -0.85
CA LYS A 557 25.48 -17.60 -1.51
C LYS A 557 25.19 -17.55 -3.00
N TRP A 558 23.97 -17.16 -3.40
CA TRP A 558 23.68 -17.10 -4.83
C TRP A 558 24.49 -15.98 -5.51
N GLU A 559 24.76 -14.86 -4.84
CA GLU A 559 25.66 -13.81 -5.37
C GLU A 559 27.08 -14.34 -5.62
N SER A 560 27.63 -15.12 -4.68
CA SER A 560 28.91 -15.81 -4.87
C SER A 560 28.88 -16.77 -6.06
N GLU A 561 27.80 -17.50 -6.23
CA GLU A 561 27.60 -18.43 -7.35
C GLU A 561 27.52 -17.68 -8.70
N LEU A 562 26.85 -16.51 -8.72
CA LEU A 562 26.81 -15.61 -9.88
C LEU A 562 28.20 -15.05 -10.24
N LEU A 563 29.01 -14.66 -9.25
CA LEU A 563 30.40 -14.20 -9.46
C LEU A 563 31.25 -15.29 -10.12
N LYS A 564 31.03 -16.56 -9.75
CA LYS A 564 31.64 -17.73 -10.38
C LYS A 564 31.07 -18.05 -11.78
N SER A 565 30.02 -17.34 -12.21
CA SER A 565 29.23 -17.66 -13.41
C SER A 565 28.60 -19.07 -13.38
N ASP A 566 28.36 -19.59 -12.17
CA ASP A 566 27.68 -20.87 -11.92
C ASP A 566 26.18 -20.62 -11.75
N TYR A 567 25.52 -20.39 -12.88
CA TYR A 567 24.12 -20.01 -12.94
C TYR A 567 23.18 -21.11 -12.47
N GLN A 568 23.56 -22.37 -12.66
CA GLN A 568 22.74 -23.51 -12.23
C GLN A 568 22.74 -23.63 -10.70
N ALA A 569 23.90 -23.48 -10.06
CA ALA A 569 23.98 -23.42 -8.60
C ALA A 569 23.17 -22.24 -8.04
N ALA A 570 23.36 -21.03 -8.59
CA ALA A 570 22.64 -19.83 -8.18
C ALA A 570 21.11 -20.02 -8.24
N THR A 571 20.62 -20.57 -9.36
CA THR A 571 19.19 -20.87 -9.54
C THR A 571 18.69 -21.87 -8.50
N SER A 572 19.46 -22.92 -8.22
CA SER A 572 19.09 -23.94 -7.23
C SER A 572 19.02 -23.37 -5.82
N THR A 573 19.94 -22.48 -5.46
CA THR A 573 19.96 -21.77 -4.17
C THR A 573 18.74 -20.87 -4.04
N CYS A 574 18.40 -20.08 -5.06
CA CYS A 574 17.22 -19.21 -5.04
C CYS A 574 15.90 -20.00 -4.91
N LEU A 575 15.80 -21.13 -5.59
CA LEU A 575 14.63 -22.02 -5.50
C LEU A 575 14.51 -22.71 -4.14
N ALA A 576 15.64 -23.14 -3.56
CA ALA A 576 15.67 -23.68 -2.22
C ALA A 576 15.25 -22.61 -1.20
N PHE A 577 15.72 -21.37 -1.39
CA PHE A 577 15.35 -20.23 -0.57
C PHE A 577 13.85 -19.93 -0.64
N ASN A 578 13.26 -19.82 -1.83
CA ASN A 578 11.81 -19.56 -2.00
C ASN A 578 10.93 -20.65 -1.37
N ARG A 579 11.39 -21.91 -1.33
CA ARG A 579 10.65 -23.00 -0.66
C ARG A 579 10.68 -22.88 0.86
N LEU A 580 11.72 -22.27 1.42
CA LEU A 580 11.87 -22.05 2.86
C LEU A 580 11.24 -20.73 3.31
N TYR A 581 11.26 -19.72 2.44
CA TYR A 581 10.77 -18.36 2.72
C TYR A 581 9.91 -17.85 1.54
N PRO A 582 8.66 -18.34 1.37
CA PRO A 582 7.80 -17.99 0.23
C PRO A 582 7.32 -16.54 0.20
N GLU A 583 7.33 -15.85 1.35
CA GLU A 583 6.99 -14.43 1.49
C GLU A 583 8.24 -13.53 1.44
N SER A 584 9.45 -14.09 1.34
CA SER A 584 10.65 -13.26 1.21
C SER A 584 10.75 -12.68 -0.21
N VAL A 585 10.91 -11.36 -0.28
CA VAL A 585 11.01 -10.61 -1.53
C VAL A 585 12.33 -10.85 -2.29
N LEU A 586 13.31 -11.52 -1.67
CA LEU A 586 14.67 -11.65 -2.20
C LEU A 586 14.81 -12.70 -3.31
N ALA A 587 14.06 -13.80 -3.24
CA ALA A 587 14.20 -14.93 -4.17
C ALA A 587 13.88 -14.54 -5.61
N ASP A 588 12.80 -13.78 -5.76
CA ASP A 588 12.31 -13.24 -7.02
C ASP A 588 13.33 -12.28 -7.65
N GLN A 589 13.82 -11.31 -6.86
CA GLN A 589 14.84 -10.36 -7.31
C GLN A 589 16.11 -11.07 -7.81
N ALA A 590 16.56 -12.12 -7.11
CA ALA A 590 17.73 -12.88 -7.50
C ALA A 590 17.54 -13.57 -8.86
N LEU A 591 16.43 -14.27 -9.08
CA LEU A 591 16.14 -14.92 -10.36
C LEU A 591 15.94 -13.91 -11.51
N MET A 592 15.37 -12.75 -11.21
CA MET A 592 15.27 -11.65 -12.17
C MET A 592 16.64 -11.11 -12.57
N THR A 593 17.53 -10.86 -11.61
CA THR A 593 18.92 -10.40 -11.90
C THR A 593 19.70 -11.44 -12.70
N LEU A 594 19.53 -12.73 -12.38
CA LEU A 594 20.08 -13.84 -13.14
C LEU A 594 19.63 -13.79 -14.60
N GLY A 595 18.31 -13.71 -14.83
CA GLY A 595 17.73 -13.64 -16.18
C GLY A 595 18.29 -12.46 -16.99
N ARG A 596 18.45 -11.29 -16.37
CA ARG A 596 19.05 -10.10 -17.02
C ARG A 596 20.51 -10.34 -17.39
N SER A 597 21.31 -10.87 -16.45
CA SER A 597 22.74 -11.15 -16.70
C SER A 597 22.97 -12.15 -17.85
N LEU A 598 22.09 -13.14 -18.00
CA LEU A 598 22.14 -14.11 -19.10
C LEU A 598 21.72 -13.49 -20.43
N ALA A 599 20.72 -12.59 -20.43
CA ALA A 599 20.32 -11.85 -21.61
C ALA A 599 21.42 -10.90 -22.12
N ASP A 600 22.16 -10.28 -21.20
CA ASP A 600 23.29 -9.40 -21.53
C ASP A 600 24.48 -10.18 -22.11
N LYS A 601 24.68 -11.43 -21.66
CA LYS A 601 25.67 -12.35 -22.23
C LYS A 601 25.28 -12.94 -23.59
N GLY A 602 24.04 -12.76 -24.04
CA GLY A 602 23.51 -13.36 -25.27
C GLY A 602 23.04 -14.82 -25.11
N ASP A 603 23.03 -15.36 -23.89
CA ASP A 603 22.50 -16.70 -23.57
C ASP A 603 20.96 -16.63 -23.46
N PHE A 604 20.28 -16.30 -24.56
CA PHE A 604 18.84 -16.01 -24.58
C PHE A 604 17.97 -17.16 -24.08
N GLN A 605 18.30 -18.40 -24.43
CA GLN A 605 17.53 -19.56 -24.02
C GLN A 605 17.55 -19.76 -22.49
N LYS A 606 18.73 -19.68 -21.87
CA LYS A 606 18.86 -19.78 -20.40
C LYS A 606 18.24 -18.59 -19.68
N SER A 607 18.28 -17.40 -20.30
CA SER A 607 17.61 -16.21 -19.77
C SER A 607 16.09 -16.41 -19.71
N VAL A 608 15.48 -16.91 -20.79
CA VAL A 608 14.05 -17.24 -20.82
C VAL A 608 13.70 -18.32 -19.78
N GLU A 609 14.50 -19.38 -19.65
CA GLU A 609 14.30 -20.42 -18.63
C GLU A 609 14.35 -19.84 -17.21
N SER A 610 15.26 -18.89 -16.95
CA SER A 610 15.39 -18.23 -15.65
C SER A 610 14.16 -17.39 -15.32
N TYR A 611 13.65 -16.59 -16.27
CA TYR A 611 12.41 -15.82 -16.09
C TYR A 611 11.19 -16.73 -15.98
N GLN A 612 11.10 -17.82 -16.72
CA GLN A 612 10.04 -18.82 -16.54
C GLN A 612 10.05 -19.42 -15.14
N ARG A 613 11.22 -19.52 -14.52
CA ARG A 613 11.35 -20.00 -13.15
C ARG A 613 10.80 -19.01 -12.12
N VAL A 614 10.89 -17.70 -12.37
CA VAL A 614 10.20 -16.65 -11.57
C VAL A 614 8.68 -16.87 -11.61
N LEU A 615 8.13 -17.17 -12.78
CA LEU A 615 6.68 -17.40 -12.93
C LEU A 615 6.17 -18.65 -12.20
N GLN A 616 7.06 -19.55 -11.78
CA GLN A 616 6.75 -20.78 -11.06
C GLN A 616 6.91 -20.66 -9.54
N LEU A 617 7.28 -19.47 -9.04
CA LEU A 617 7.32 -19.20 -7.61
C LEU A 617 5.89 -19.12 -7.05
N GLN A 618 5.76 -19.27 -5.72
CA GLN A 618 4.46 -19.23 -5.05
C GLN A 618 3.86 -17.81 -5.07
N ASN A 619 4.67 -16.80 -4.75
CA ASN A 619 4.25 -15.38 -4.71
C ASN A 619 5.19 -14.46 -5.51
N PRO A 620 5.31 -14.61 -6.84
CA PRO A 620 6.22 -13.79 -7.62
C PRO A 620 5.72 -12.35 -7.76
N ILE A 621 6.42 -11.41 -7.13
CA ILE A 621 6.12 -9.98 -7.21
C ILE A 621 6.45 -9.45 -8.62
N SER A 622 7.53 -9.95 -9.20
CA SER A 622 8.04 -9.59 -10.52
C SER A 622 7.44 -10.44 -11.64
N ALA A 623 6.32 -11.14 -11.42
CA ALA A 623 5.74 -12.04 -12.42
C ALA A 623 5.42 -11.34 -13.76
N ALA A 624 4.80 -10.16 -13.67
CA ALA A 624 4.49 -9.35 -14.85
C ALA A 624 5.77 -8.86 -15.54
N GLU A 625 6.77 -8.43 -14.76
CA GLU A 625 8.06 -8.04 -15.31
C GLU A 625 8.74 -9.23 -16.00
N ALA A 626 8.82 -10.39 -15.35
CA ALA A 626 9.44 -11.60 -15.91
C ALA A 626 8.81 -12.00 -17.25
N GLN A 627 7.47 -11.98 -17.32
CA GLN A 627 6.74 -12.28 -18.55
C GLN A 627 7.04 -11.26 -19.67
N PHE A 628 7.12 -9.98 -19.33
CA PHE A 628 7.53 -8.93 -20.26
C PHE A 628 8.98 -9.10 -20.74
N ARG A 629 9.91 -9.39 -19.83
CA ARG A 629 11.34 -9.62 -20.12
C ARG A 629 11.56 -10.84 -21.00
N ILE A 630 10.75 -11.89 -20.87
CA ILE A 630 10.76 -13.03 -21.80
C ILE A 630 10.46 -12.54 -23.23
N GLY A 631 9.47 -11.66 -23.40
CA GLY A 631 9.18 -11.03 -24.68
C GLY A 631 10.36 -10.23 -25.23
N GLU A 632 11.01 -9.40 -24.38
CA GLU A 632 12.20 -8.62 -24.79
C GLU A 632 13.37 -9.50 -25.22
N VAL A 633 13.64 -10.57 -24.48
CA VAL A 633 14.72 -11.51 -24.77
C VAL A 633 14.46 -12.26 -26.08
N LEU A 634 13.24 -12.75 -26.29
CA LEU A 634 12.85 -13.42 -27.53
C LEU A 634 12.89 -12.46 -28.73
N GLN A 635 12.49 -11.20 -28.53
CA GLN A 635 12.60 -10.17 -29.55
C GLN A 635 14.06 -9.93 -29.93
N LYS A 636 14.94 -9.71 -28.94
CA LYS A 636 16.38 -9.50 -29.15
C LYS A 636 17.02 -10.71 -29.84
N GLN A 637 16.66 -11.93 -29.42
CA GLN A 637 17.11 -13.17 -30.06
C GLN A 637 16.70 -13.23 -31.54
N ALA A 638 15.44 -12.89 -31.86
CA ALA A 638 14.96 -12.83 -33.23
C ALA A 638 15.76 -11.81 -34.06
N GLU A 639 15.92 -10.58 -33.56
CA GLU A 639 16.68 -9.53 -34.24
C GLU A 639 18.14 -9.90 -34.48
N GLU A 640 18.84 -10.47 -33.49
CA GLU A 640 20.23 -10.90 -33.63
C GLU A 640 20.37 -12.08 -34.60
N SER A 641 19.44 -13.04 -34.57
CA SER A 641 19.45 -14.17 -35.50
C SER A 641 19.31 -13.75 -36.96
N ILE A 642 18.47 -12.73 -37.23
CA ILE A 642 18.30 -12.18 -38.58
C ILE A 642 19.52 -11.34 -38.98
N LYS A 643 20.02 -10.47 -38.10
CA LYS A 643 21.26 -9.68 -38.37
C LYS A 643 22.45 -10.58 -38.68
N ALA A 644 22.62 -11.69 -37.96
CA ALA A 644 23.68 -12.66 -38.23
C ALA A 644 23.48 -13.38 -39.58
N SER A 645 22.23 -13.66 -39.98
CA SER A 645 21.91 -14.25 -41.28
C SER A 645 22.11 -13.28 -42.46
N ASP A 646 21.99 -11.97 -42.23
CA ASP A 646 22.08 -10.92 -43.26
C ASP A 646 23.51 -10.43 -43.56
N GLN A 647 24.54 -10.94 -42.87
CA GLN A 647 25.95 -10.58 -43.13
C GLN A 647 26.43 -10.84 -44.57
N HIS A 648 25.64 -11.55 -45.40
CA HIS A 648 25.91 -11.76 -46.83
C HIS A 648 25.34 -10.68 -47.78
N ASN A 649 24.78 -9.56 -47.30
CA ASN A 649 24.39 -8.38 -48.11
C ASN A 649 23.52 -8.70 -49.34
N SER A 650 22.67 -9.73 -49.26
CA SER A 650 21.69 -10.06 -50.30
C SER A 650 20.46 -9.16 -50.14
N LYS A 651 20.07 -8.43 -51.19
CA LYS A 651 18.80 -7.67 -51.26
C LYS A 651 17.56 -8.54 -50.97
N TRP A 652 17.70 -9.86 -51.09
CA TRP A 652 16.63 -10.86 -50.91
C TRP A 652 16.88 -11.79 -49.72
N GLY A 653 17.81 -11.46 -48.82
CA GLY A 653 18.17 -12.30 -47.67
C GLY A 653 18.66 -13.70 -48.06
N LYS A 654 18.68 -14.62 -47.08
CA LYS A 654 18.89 -16.06 -47.29
C LYS A 654 17.52 -16.68 -47.66
N ALA A 655 17.45 -17.48 -48.72
CA ALA A 655 16.22 -18.13 -49.23
C ALA A 655 15.16 -17.22 -49.92
N GLY A 656 15.52 -16.01 -50.37
CA GLY A 656 14.64 -15.16 -51.19
C GLY A 656 13.59 -14.36 -50.41
N ILE A 657 13.69 -14.33 -49.07
CA ILE A 657 12.78 -13.63 -48.17
C ILE A 657 13.45 -12.35 -47.70
N SER A 658 12.72 -11.23 -47.72
CA SER A 658 13.25 -9.96 -47.20
C SER A 658 13.59 -10.08 -45.71
N PRO A 659 14.64 -9.39 -45.22
CA PRO A 659 14.97 -9.33 -43.80
C PRO A 659 13.79 -8.97 -42.90
N ALA A 660 12.93 -8.05 -43.34
CA ALA A 660 11.74 -7.62 -42.62
C ALA A 660 10.72 -8.76 -42.46
N THR A 661 10.47 -9.52 -43.54
CA THR A 661 9.56 -10.68 -43.52
C THR A 661 10.12 -11.84 -42.68
N ALA A 662 11.45 -12.04 -42.72
CA ALA A 662 12.11 -13.05 -41.90
C ALA A 662 12.03 -12.69 -40.40
N LEU A 663 12.26 -11.42 -40.05
CA LEU A 663 12.11 -10.91 -38.69
C LEU A 663 10.67 -11.04 -38.19
N GLN A 664 9.69 -10.67 -39.02
CA GLN A 664 8.27 -10.84 -38.70
C GLN A 664 7.95 -12.29 -38.27
N LYS A 665 8.42 -13.27 -39.05
CA LYS A 665 8.19 -14.69 -38.74
C LYS A 665 8.90 -15.12 -37.45
N ALA A 666 10.10 -14.62 -37.20
CA ALA A 666 10.89 -14.93 -36.00
C ALA A 666 10.31 -14.29 -34.72
N MET A 667 9.61 -13.15 -34.83
CA MET A 667 9.01 -12.43 -33.70
C MET A 667 7.81 -13.13 -33.05
N GLY A 668 7.26 -14.20 -33.65
CA GLY A 668 6.05 -14.85 -33.14
C GLY A 668 6.10 -15.25 -31.65
N GLY A 669 7.25 -15.76 -31.18
CA GLY A 669 7.45 -16.10 -29.77
C GLY A 669 7.44 -14.87 -28.85
N ALA A 670 8.04 -13.76 -29.28
CA ALA A 670 8.06 -12.50 -28.53
C ALA A 670 6.66 -11.90 -28.41
N ILE A 671 5.89 -11.90 -29.51
CA ILE A 671 4.52 -11.39 -29.52
C ILE A 671 3.61 -12.22 -28.62
N ALA A 672 3.72 -13.55 -28.65
CA ALA A 672 2.98 -14.41 -27.74
C ALA A 672 3.31 -14.12 -26.26
N ALA A 673 4.59 -13.86 -25.95
CA ALA A 673 5.01 -13.51 -24.61
C ALA A 673 4.45 -12.15 -24.15
N TYR A 674 4.45 -11.13 -25.02
CA TYR A 674 3.86 -9.82 -24.72
C TYR A 674 2.34 -9.88 -24.55
N ARG A 675 1.63 -10.69 -25.35
CA ARG A 675 0.19 -10.90 -25.15
C ARG A 675 -0.13 -11.45 -23.78
N LYS A 676 0.60 -12.49 -23.41
CA LYS A 676 0.44 -13.12 -22.10
C LYS A 676 0.66 -12.11 -20.96
N THR A 677 1.53 -11.12 -21.12
CA THR A 677 1.73 -10.08 -20.09
C THR A 677 0.46 -9.28 -19.82
N TYR A 678 -0.16 -8.68 -20.85
CA TYR A 678 -1.33 -7.82 -20.62
C TYR A 678 -2.62 -8.61 -20.39
N GLU A 679 -2.72 -9.86 -20.88
CA GLU A 679 -3.84 -10.76 -20.61
C GLU A 679 -3.82 -11.32 -19.19
N THR A 680 -2.63 -11.65 -18.67
CA THR A 680 -2.50 -12.28 -17.33
C THR A 680 -2.32 -11.24 -16.22
N TYR A 681 -1.73 -10.08 -16.53
CA TYR A 681 -1.37 -9.05 -15.55
C TYR A 681 -1.83 -7.65 -15.98
N PRO A 682 -3.13 -7.41 -16.20
CA PRO A 682 -3.64 -6.14 -16.73
C PRO A 682 -3.32 -4.94 -15.81
N GLU A 683 -3.22 -5.15 -14.50
CA GLU A 683 -2.93 -4.08 -13.54
C GLU A 683 -1.43 -3.73 -13.46
N SER A 684 -0.58 -4.39 -14.25
CA SER A 684 0.86 -4.14 -14.23
C SER A 684 1.25 -2.94 -15.11
N SER A 685 2.23 -2.16 -14.66
CA SER A 685 2.85 -1.12 -15.49
C SER A 685 3.45 -1.66 -16.81
N PHE A 686 3.80 -2.95 -16.86
CA PHE A 686 4.33 -3.61 -18.06
C PHE A 686 3.24 -4.04 -19.06
N ALA A 687 1.97 -4.09 -18.65
CA ALA A 687 0.87 -4.56 -19.49
C ALA A 687 0.64 -3.62 -20.66
N ALA A 688 0.53 -2.32 -20.37
CA ALA A 688 0.40 -1.28 -21.37
C ALA A 688 1.58 -1.34 -22.37
N GLU A 689 2.83 -1.35 -21.89
CA GLU A 689 3.99 -1.40 -22.78
C GLU A 689 4.01 -2.66 -23.66
N SER A 690 3.63 -3.81 -23.11
CA SER A 690 3.51 -5.07 -23.86
C SER A 690 2.49 -4.96 -24.99
N LEU A 691 1.31 -4.42 -24.70
CA LEU A 691 0.27 -4.19 -25.69
C LEU A 691 0.76 -3.23 -26.80
N GLY A 692 1.43 -2.14 -26.42
CA GLY A 692 2.07 -1.22 -27.37
C GLY A 692 3.10 -1.89 -28.28
N ARG A 693 3.89 -2.84 -27.77
CA ARG A 693 4.83 -3.64 -28.59
C ARG A 693 4.10 -4.54 -29.59
N VAL A 694 2.98 -5.13 -29.20
CA VAL A 694 2.14 -5.94 -30.10
C VAL A 694 1.48 -5.07 -31.18
N VAL A 695 0.97 -3.90 -30.82
CA VAL A 695 0.41 -2.94 -31.77
C VAL A 695 1.46 -2.53 -32.80
N ARG A 696 2.66 -2.10 -32.37
CA ARG A 696 3.75 -1.72 -33.29
C ARG A 696 4.08 -2.86 -34.25
N HIS A 697 4.11 -4.10 -33.78
CA HIS A 697 4.35 -5.25 -34.65
C HIS A 697 3.26 -5.40 -35.71
N TYR A 698 1.98 -5.25 -35.35
CA TYR A 698 0.90 -5.34 -36.33
C TYR A 698 0.87 -4.19 -37.34
N VAL A 699 1.19 -2.97 -36.91
CA VAL A 699 1.35 -1.82 -37.82
C VAL A 699 2.50 -2.06 -38.79
N ASN A 700 3.65 -2.54 -38.30
CA ASN A 700 4.82 -2.82 -39.12
C ASN A 700 4.63 -3.99 -40.10
N THR A 701 3.67 -4.87 -39.82
CA THR A 701 3.33 -6.02 -40.67
C THR A 701 2.14 -5.76 -41.58
N GLU A 702 1.68 -4.52 -41.64
CA GLU A 702 0.56 -4.04 -42.45
C GLU A 702 -0.78 -4.74 -42.14
N ASN A 703 -0.89 -5.38 -40.97
CA ASN A 703 -2.14 -5.96 -40.50
C ASN A 703 -2.95 -4.87 -39.79
N PHE A 704 -3.47 -3.94 -40.58
CA PHE A 704 -4.11 -2.71 -40.09
C PHE A 704 -5.41 -2.97 -39.32
N SER A 705 -6.18 -4.01 -39.67
CA SER A 705 -7.42 -4.33 -38.95
C SER A 705 -7.13 -4.76 -37.50
N MET A 706 -6.22 -5.72 -37.30
CA MET A 706 -5.83 -6.15 -35.96
C MET A 706 -5.15 -5.02 -35.18
N ALA A 707 -4.39 -4.16 -35.84
CA ALA A 707 -3.78 -3.00 -35.21
C ALA A 707 -4.83 -2.00 -34.71
N ALA A 708 -5.87 -1.72 -35.50
CA ALA A 708 -6.95 -0.82 -35.12
C ALA A 708 -7.74 -1.34 -33.89
N ASP A 709 -8.07 -2.64 -33.88
CA ASP A 709 -8.79 -3.27 -32.75
C ASP A 709 -7.96 -3.19 -31.44
N LEU A 710 -6.66 -3.47 -31.52
CA LEU A 710 -5.77 -3.39 -30.36
C LEU A 710 -5.49 -1.94 -29.94
N LEU A 711 -5.49 -1.00 -30.87
CA LEU A 711 -5.39 0.42 -30.54
C LEU A 711 -6.61 0.87 -29.74
N ASP A 712 -7.81 0.43 -30.09
CA ASP A 712 -9.00 0.74 -29.31
C ASP A 712 -8.90 0.20 -27.87
N SER A 713 -8.46 -1.06 -27.71
CA SER A 713 -8.26 -1.64 -26.37
C SER A 713 -7.18 -0.92 -25.56
N VAL A 714 -6.11 -0.40 -26.18
CA VAL A 714 -5.09 0.41 -25.47
C VAL A 714 -5.72 1.62 -24.77
N PHE A 715 -6.60 2.36 -25.45
CA PHE A 715 -7.19 3.58 -24.89
C PHE A 715 -8.35 3.29 -23.93
N SER A 716 -9.05 2.19 -24.11
CA SER A 716 -10.07 1.70 -23.16
C SER A 716 -9.43 1.24 -21.85
N ASP A 717 -8.44 0.35 -21.94
CA ASP A 717 -7.94 -0.40 -20.80
C ASP A 717 -6.77 0.32 -20.11
N TYR A 718 -6.00 1.13 -20.87
CA TYR A 718 -4.83 1.86 -20.36
C TYR A 718 -4.86 3.37 -20.66
N PRO A 719 -5.88 4.13 -20.20
CA PRO A 719 -6.05 5.55 -20.55
C PRO A 719 -4.93 6.50 -20.08
N ASP A 720 -3.98 6.04 -19.25
CA ASP A 720 -2.87 6.85 -18.73
C ASP A 720 -1.48 6.32 -19.14
N ALA A 721 -1.42 5.39 -20.11
CA ALA A 721 -0.13 4.87 -20.54
C ALA A 721 0.77 5.98 -21.09
N ALA A 722 2.07 5.92 -20.75
CA ALA A 722 3.00 6.99 -21.10
C ALA A 722 3.22 7.18 -22.62
N PHE A 723 2.91 6.15 -23.42
CA PHE A 723 3.12 6.10 -24.87
C PHE A 723 1.83 6.33 -25.67
N LEU A 724 0.74 6.78 -25.03
CA LEU A 724 -0.55 7.00 -25.74
C LEU A 724 -0.45 8.05 -26.84
N ASP A 725 0.45 9.03 -26.69
CA ASP A 725 0.71 10.03 -27.73
C ASP A 725 1.24 9.39 -29.02
N GLU A 726 2.21 8.48 -28.90
CA GLU A 726 2.69 7.64 -30.02
C GLU A 726 1.57 6.77 -30.59
N MET A 727 0.71 6.18 -29.74
CA MET A 727 -0.38 5.33 -30.20
C MET A 727 -1.45 6.09 -30.97
N LEU A 728 -1.77 7.34 -30.61
CA LEU A 728 -2.68 8.19 -31.40
C LEU A 728 -2.11 8.47 -32.80
N LEU A 729 -0.80 8.71 -32.90
CA LEU A 729 -0.13 8.90 -34.18
C LEU A 729 -0.17 7.61 -35.02
N LEU A 730 0.13 6.46 -34.43
CA LEU A 730 0.03 5.16 -35.09
C LEU A 730 -1.40 4.87 -35.54
N TRP A 731 -2.40 5.15 -34.70
CA TRP A 731 -3.81 4.97 -35.04
C TRP A 731 -4.24 5.85 -36.21
N SER A 732 -3.79 7.10 -36.24
CA SER A 732 -4.04 7.97 -37.39
C SER A 732 -3.43 7.40 -38.68
N ASN A 733 -2.18 6.90 -38.61
CA ASN A 733 -1.52 6.27 -39.76
C ASN A 733 -2.27 5.02 -40.23
N VAL A 734 -2.74 4.18 -39.30
CA VAL A 734 -3.53 2.98 -39.59
C VAL A 734 -4.86 3.37 -40.25
N GLY A 735 -5.59 4.34 -39.69
CA GLY A 735 -6.86 4.84 -40.26
C GLY A 735 -6.69 5.38 -41.67
N TYR A 736 -5.66 6.21 -41.89
CA TYR A 736 -5.32 6.74 -43.21
C TYR A 736 -4.99 5.62 -44.22
N ARG A 737 -4.22 4.59 -43.81
CA ARG A 737 -3.91 3.43 -44.65
C ARG A 737 -5.14 2.57 -44.97
N MET A 738 -6.11 2.53 -44.06
CA MET A 738 -7.41 1.87 -44.24
C MET A 738 -8.40 2.69 -45.06
N GLY A 739 -8.07 3.94 -45.42
CA GLY A 739 -8.95 4.86 -46.14
C GLY A 739 -9.95 5.61 -45.26
N ASP A 740 -9.87 5.46 -43.94
CA ASP A 740 -10.71 6.17 -42.98
C ASP A 740 -10.06 7.49 -42.55
N ASN A 741 -10.18 8.50 -43.42
CA ASN A 741 -9.61 9.81 -43.22
C ASN A 741 -10.25 10.58 -42.05
N GLU A 742 -11.50 10.27 -41.69
CA GLU A 742 -12.19 10.94 -40.59
C GLU A 742 -11.65 10.46 -39.24
N ILE A 743 -11.46 9.14 -39.07
CA ILE A 743 -10.75 8.62 -37.89
C ILE A 743 -9.34 9.17 -37.83
N ALA A 744 -8.62 9.20 -38.96
CA ALA A 744 -7.26 9.71 -39.00
C ALA A 744 -7.15 11.17 -38.51
N LYS A 745 -8.05 12.06 -38.98
CA LYS A 745 -8.14 13.46 -38.53
C LYS A 745 -8.51 13.57 -37.06
N ALA A 746 -9.52 12.81 -36.61
CA ALA A 746 -10.00 12.83 -35.24
C ALA A 746 -8.88 12.50 -34.24
N LYS A 747 -8.11 11.43 -34.49
CA LYS A 747 -7.00 11.02 -33.62
C LYS A 747 -5.83 11.99 -33.62
N LEU A 748 -5.53 12.65 -34.75
CA LEU A 748 -4.51 13.72 -34.81
C LEU A 748 -4.94 14.95 -34.01
N ARG A 749 -6.21 15.36 -34.11
CA ARG A 749 -6.76 16.46 -33.31
C ARG A 749 -6.73 16.13 -31.82
N GLN A 750 -7.08 14.91 -31.46
CA GLN A 750 -6.97 14.42 -30.09
C GLN A 750 -5.52 14.50 -29.58
N LEU A 751 -4.55 14.04 -30.37
CA LEU A 751 -3.12 14.11 -30.01
C LEU A 751 -2.66 15.55 -29.75
N ILE A 752 -3.08 16.49 -30.58
CA ILE A 752 -2.74 17.91 -30.44
C ILE A 752 -3.38 18.54 -29.19
N THR A 753 -4.57 18.09 -28.82
CA THR A 753 -5.36 18.67 -27.72
C THR A 753 -4.96 18.08 -26.36
N ASP A 754 -4.85 16.76 -26.29
CA ASP A 754 -4.66 16.03 -25.02
C ASP A 754 -3.18 15.95 -24.61
N TYR A 755 -2.25 15.98 -25.58
CA TYR A 755 -0.81 15.83 -25.35
C TYR A 755 0.00 16.98 -25.97
N PRO A 756 -0.19 18.24 -25.52
CA PRO A 756 0.43 19.44 -26.12
C PRO A 756 1.95 19.54 -25.92
N SER A 757 2.57 18.67 -25.12
CA SER A 757 4.02 18.57 -24.97
C SER A 757 4.65 17.36 -25.67
N SER A 758 3.88 16.58 -26.43
CA SER A 758 4.40 15.41 -27.14
C SER A 758 5.41 15.80 -28.23
N LYS A 759 6.44 14.96 -28.39
CA LYS A 759 7.41 15.04 -29.49
C LYS A 759 6.76 14.86 -30.88
N HIS A 760 5.55 14.29 -30.94
CA HIS A 760 4.84 13.95 -32.17
C HIS A 760 3.94 15.07 -32.72
N ILE A 761 3.81 16.22 -32.03
CA ILE A 761 2.85 17.27 -32.42
C ILE A 761 3.17 17.89 -33.77
N THR A 762 4.45 18.16 -34.04
CA THR A 762 4.86 18.77 -35.31
C THR A 762 4.48 17.87 -36.48
N GLU A 763 4.77 16.57 -36.36
CA GLU A 763 4.38 15.56 -37.33
C GLU A 763 2.86 15.45 -37.45
N ALA A 764 2.15 15.47 -36.32
CA ALA A 764 0.70 15.36 -36.29
C ALA A 764 0.01 16.54 -36.99
N ARG A 765 0.49 17.77 -36.78
CA ARG A 765 -0.01 18.98 -37.47
C ARG A 765 0.23 18.93 -38.97
N GLN A 766 1.40 18.48 -39.39
CA GLN A 766 1.73 18.33 -40.81
C GLN A 766 0.84 17.28 -41.49
N LYS A 767 0.66 16.11 -40.86
CA LYS A 767 -0.23 15.07 -41.37
C LYS A 767 -1.68 15.54 -41.41
N LEU A 768 -2.16 16.23 -40.38
CA LEU A 768 -3.53 16.74 -40.33
C LEU A 768 -3.79 17.73 -41.47
N ALA A 769 -2.89 18.69 -41.67
CA ALA A 769 -2.99 19.66 -42.76
C ALA A 769 -2.95 18.99 -44.16
N GLY A 770 -2.12 17.95 -44.32
CA GLY A 770 -2.05 17.17 -45.55
C GLY A 770 -3.38 16.46 -45.88
N ILE A 771 -3.95 15.75 -44.91
CA ILE A 771 -5.23 15.03 -45.10
C ILE A 771 -6.38 16.03 -45.34
N GLU A 772 -6.37 17.18 -44.65
CA GLU A 772 -7.37 18.24 -44.86
C GLU A 772 -7.27 18.84 -46.28
N ALA A 773 -6.06 19.10 -46.78
CA ALA A 773 -5.83 19.61 -48.13
C ALA A 773 -6.25 18.60 -49.23
N GLU A 774 -5.96 17.31 -49.06
CA GLU A 774 -6.41 16.25 -49.96
C GLU A 774 -7.95 16.16 -50.00
N SER A 775 -8.60 16.24 -48.84
CA SER A 775 -10.07 16.22 -48.77
C SER A 775 -10.75 17.48 -49.33
N ALA A 776 -10.05 18.62 -49.34
CA ALA A 776 -10.54 19.85 -49.96
C ALA A 776 -10.45 19.79 -51.50
N ASN A 777 -9.41 19.16 -52.05
CA ASN A 777 -9.28 18.95 -53.49
C ASN A 777 -10.27 17.91 -54.03
N SER A 778 -10.63 16.88 -53.25
CA SER A 778 -11.59 15.84 -53.69
C SER A 778 -13.05 16.30 -53.70
N ASN A 779 -13.39 17.36 -52.97
CA ASN A 779 -14.75 17.93 -52.93
C ASN A 779 -14.94 19.12 -53.90
N GLY A 780 -13.89 19.46 -54.67
CA GLY A 780 -13.88 20.58 -55.62
C GLY A 780 -13.97 20.17 -57.11
N GLU A 781 -14.01 18.87 -57.41
CA GLU A 781 -14.42 18.30 -58.71
C GLU A 781 -15.87 17.82 -58.62
#